data_AF-A0A1D8NSE2-F1
#
_entry.id   AF-A0A1D8NSE2-F1
#
_cell.length_a   1.000
_cell.length_b   1.000
_cell.length_c   1.000
_cell.angle_alpha   90.00
_cell.angle_beta   90.00
_cell.angle_gamma   90.00
#
_symmetry.space_group_name_H-M   'P 1'
#
loop_
_entity.id
_entity.type
_entity.pdbx_description
1 polymer ?
#
loop_
_entity_poly.entity_id
_entity_poly.type
_entity_poly.pdbx_seq_one_letter_code
_entity_poly.pdbx_strand_id
1 'polypeptide(L)'
;MLLSCVALAALTACGGGQQDDAPLSRFAIEETTSPSPSSEQAPVASILEGLAAQFPNGQLPKEQEAQAALELEQNPAVLSYTADEEMSVAKLAEEVSDWMANATRKVLGQKLGTTPLYRPVVRFRTPSGYFYTASPAEIATITSQQPTWIREGTAMHGSSESNWGLSPVYRFRNNATGSYIYTISPTEKQAIVDNLSATFTLDGAAWYSSSSAGSGFSPVYRFRNILNGSYLWTGSEAEKEAIVANYSAIFAFEGVAFHTPIAAPNEVFVETPIKLNNGILGDKPKIQRQGDGTLVVAYGDAPDGAGMVYDVKGQNERPARDIFVKTCKPSATKTCNLFADWSAPINVSKSALMQSTGSFDWRGTLGNPGTYPGDIDKANIKTTGPIITLTWVSKYCPDGDPSTAAIELPVQRAVRYLERNDRVIPFSCAWTSYSTTKGTSWSPAKQLSSGERDAIQDASSGSISTDTSSASYNKGQIVYSWQEDPQGLALGEADGPGDGASGANVNGGTDVWYSYATVDLTQTPAPAPGAEYNTTYYNLRPSQRLTDNWTNQYGINGSVNYIYDGSGTNVPESSIEKGQTGAARPNIGMVGSTTIVAYEETKGSNGLDDGKFVRYHAFPYATVPATAAGKAGCIISDPSKNARRVRFLTQSPTDAGTGGIQIGIFWKEGSYDKGGPSDIRVRRGMGGLQPANLLPAVDANCATSDYATAIGLTSTKGDNISSKAPTATVANLTDNTELNYTENALAHRGVLRGEDMWIGYNYTGDLVKLWAGLDNYNFWIRRFNMTTGWDNPKNVTNITNKGINVREPRIFGTPKSNQTSCPTGNPADASTTNPADCQNANVVYLAWGTQTNVSPYDPAGGQDLGEFITVSRDSAASFAPVVKLSAVQGVYWGDQESAYESQNVTNPDGSRFYSVWNQKVLTTDETQVEFVSGNVLAP
;
A
#
# COMPACT_ATOMS: atom_id res chain seq x y z
N MET A 1 -53.98 -34.35 -4.26
CA MET A 1 -53.88 -34.17 -5.72
C MET A 1 -52.42 -34.45 -6.06
N LEU A 2 -52.04 -35.70 -6.34
CA LEU A 2 -52.27 -36.48 -7.58
C LEU A 2 -51.38 -35.92 -8.73
N LEU A 3 -50.55 -36.70 -9.43
CA LEU A 3 -50.55 -38.16 -9.58
C LEU A 3 -49.14 -38.76 -9.81
N SER A 4 -48.95 -40.01 -9.34
CA SER A 4 -47.83 -40.90 -9.68
C SER A 4 -48.13 -41.78 -10.91
N CYS A 5 -47.10 -42.32 -11.57
CA CYS A 5 -47.06 -43.59 -12.35
C CYS A 5 -45.60 -43.78 -12.83
N VAL A 6 -44.86 -44.90 -12.70
CA VAL A 6 -45.14 -46.34 -12.61
C VAL A 6 -45.73 -46.96 -13.88
N ALA A 7 -44.88 -47.59 -14.73
CA ALA A 7 -45.05 -48.95 -15.28
C ALA A 7 -43.96 -49.39 -16.32
N LEU A 8 -43.01 -50.21 -15.86
CA LEU A 8 -42.63 -51.55 -16.38
C LEU A 8 -42.71 -51.92 -17.89
N ALA A 9 -41.57 -52.38 -18.47
CA ALA A 9 -41.38 -53.57 -19.36
C ALA A 9 -39.94 -53.61 -19.95
N ALA A 10 -39.26 -54.74 -20.25
CA ALA A 10 -39.42 -56.16 -19.87
C ALA A 10 -38.20 -57.02 -20.37
N LEU A 11 -37.67 -57.93 -19.52
CA LEU A 11 -36.86 -59.17 -19.79
C LEU A 11 -35.54 -59.03 -20.64
N THR A 12 -34.41 -59.71 -20.43
CA THR A 12 -33.96 -60.91 -19.65
C THR A 12 -32.40 -60.90 -19.57
N ALA A 13 -31.60 -61.75 -18.90
CA ALA A 13 -31.74 -62.96 -18.06
C ALA A 13 -30.47 -63.20 -17.17
N CYS A 14 -30.50 -64.27 -16.35
CA CYS A 14 -29.39 -65.12 -15.85
C CYS A 14 -28.25 -64.58 -14.95
N GLY A 15 -28.32 -64.97 -13.66
CA GLY A 15 -27.20 -65.18 -12.73
C GLY A 15 -26.68 -63.91 -12.02
N GLY A 16 -26.74 -63.73 -10.69
CA GLY A 16 -26.97 -64.65 -9.56
C GLY A 16 -25.65 -64.87 -8.79
N GLY A 17 -25.53 -64.60 -7.49
CA GLY A 17 -26.45 -64.01 -6.50
C GLY A 17 -25.73 -63.79 -5.14
N GLN A 18 -26.46 -63.38 -4.10
CA GLN A 18 -26.25 -63.57 -2.63
C GLN A 18 -24.82 -63.65 -2.01
N GLN A 19 -24.53 -63.12 -0.82
CA GLN A 19 -25.26 -62.26 0.12
C GLN A 19 -24.28 -61.73 1.19
N ASP A 20 -24.73 -60.74 1.97
CA ASP A 20 -24.29 -60.28 3.30
C ASP A 20 -23.32 -61.20 4.10
N ASP A 21 -22.24 -60.62 4.64
CA ASP A 21 -22.09 -60.39 6.10
C ASP A 21 -20.74 -59.74 6.47
N ALA A 22 -20.72 -59.01 7.59
CA ALA A 22 -19.53 -58.45 8.25
C ALA A 22 -19.43 -59.03 9.68
N PRO A 23 -18.45 -58.69 10.56
CA PRO A 23 -17.21 -57.90 10.40
C PRO A 23 -15.98 -58.54 11.13
N LEU A 24 -14.91 -57.75 11.35
CA LEU A 24 -13.89 -57.83 12.43
C LEU A 24 -12.65 -58.76 12.35
N SER A 25 -11.50 -58.09 12.21
CA SER A 25 -10.25 -58.25 13.00
C SER A 25 -9.36 -59.51 12.87
N ARG A 26 -8.07 -59.31 12.54
CA ARG A 26 -6.92 -59.32 13.48
C ARG A 26 -5.57 -59.23 12.76
N PHE A 27 -4.59 -58.61 13.43
CA PHE A 27 -3.16 -58.67 13.08
C PHE A 27 -2.54 -60.03 13.48
N ALA A 28 -1.64 -60.57 12.65
CA ALA A 28 -0.44 -61.33 13.02
C ALA A 28 0.49 -61.49 11.78
N ILE A 29 1.79 -61.74 12.00
CA ILE A 29 2.88 -61.66 11.01
C ILE A 29 3.63 -63.03 10.96
N GLU A 30 4.48 -63.23 9.95
CA GLU A 30 5.56 -64.26 9.84
C GLU A 30 5.12 -65.69 9.39
N GLU A 31 5.87 -66.47 8.58
CA GLU A 31 7.22 -66.28 7.99
C GLU A 31 7.51 -67.22 6.78
N THR A 32 8.32 -66.78 5.80
CA THR A 32 9.11 -67.58 4.81
C THR A 32 8.37 -68.48 3.78
N THR A 33 8.87 -68.88 2.59
CA THR A 33 10.18 -68.75 1.88
C THR A 33 9.94 -68.50 0.37
N SER A 34 10.88 -67.84 -0.33
CA SER A 34 10.91 -67.66 -1.79
C SER A 34 11.85 -68.69 -2.49
N PRO A 35 11.67 -68.93 -3.81
CA PRO A 35 12.52 -68.23 -4.78
C PRO A 35 11.83 -67.75 -6.08
N SER A 36 12.50 -66.81 -6.76
CA SER A 36 12.10 -66.04 -7.96
C SER A 36 12.55 -66.70 -9.29
N PRO A 37 12.45 -66.10 -10.51
CA PRO A 37 11.56 -65.04 -11.04
C PRO A 37 10.87 -65.42 -12.38
N SER A 38 9.82 -64.68 -12.80
CA SER A 38 9.72 -64.08 -14.17
C SER A 38 8.39 -63.34 -14.46
N SER A 39 8.49 -62.24 -15.20
CA SER A 39 7.41 -61.38 -15.77
C SER A 39 6.55 -60.55 -14.80
N GLU A 40 7.16 -59.51 -14.24
CA GLU A 40 6.45 -58.26 -13.91
C GLU A 40 5.97 -57.56 -15.20
N GLN A 41 4.76 -56.98 -15.21
CA GLN A 41 4.44 -55.79 -16.02
C GLN A 41 3.09 -55.10 -15.71
N ALA A 42 2.46 -55.34 -14.55
CA ALA A 42 1.07 -54.97 -14.29
C ALA A 42 0.70 -54.04 -13.09
N PRO A 43 1.55 -53.16 -12.50
CA PRO A 43 1.08 -52.24 -11.45
C PRO A 43 0.69 -50.82 -11.92
N VAL A 44 1.29 -50.28 -12.98
CA VAL A 44 1.22 -48.82 -13.26
C VAL A 44 -0.06 -48.40 -13.99
N ALA A 45 -0.52 -49.19 -14.96
CA ALA A 45 -1.66 -48.83 -15.80
C ALA A 45 -3.00 -48.70 -15.03
N SER A 46 -3.25 -49.59 -14.06
CA SER A 46 -4.50 -49.59 -13.27
C SER A 46 -4.58 -48.42 -12.27
N ILE A 47 -3.43 -47.93 -11.79
CA ILE A 47 -3.35 -46.74 -10.94
C ILE A 47 -3.68 -45.48 -11.76
N LEU A 48 -3.21 -45.40 -13.01
CA LEU A 48 -3.51 -44.29 -13.93
C LEU A 48 -5.00 -44.24 -14.32
N GLU A 49 -5.62 -45.39 -14.62
CA GLU A 49 -7.06 -45.44 -14.91
C GLU A 49 -7.93 -45.05 -13.69
N GLY A 50 -7.51 -45.43 -12.47
CA GLY A 50 -8.21 -45.05 -11.23
C GLY A 50 -8.12 -43.55 -10.90
N LEU A 51 -7.04 -42.88 -11.29
CA LEU A 51 -6.85 -41.43 -11.09
C LEU A 51 -7.64 -40.60 -12.10
N ALA A 52 -7.75 -41.04 -13.35
CA ALA A 52 -8.54 -40.35 -14.38
C ALA A 52 -10.04 -40.25 -14.03
N ALA A 53 -10.56 -41.19 -13.24
CA ALA A 53 -11.97 -41.21 -12.83
C ALA A 53 -12.35 -40.17 -11.75
N GLN A 54 -11.38 -39.47 -11.14
CA GLN A 54 -11.65 -38.49 -10.06
C GLN A 54 -11.97 -37.07 -10.57
N PHE A 55 -11.86 -36.81 -11.88
CA PHE A 55 -12.20 -35.52 -12.48
C PHE A 55 -13.69 -35.48 -12.88
N PRO A 56 -14.55 -34.67 -12.22
CA PRO A 56 -15.95 -34.55 -12.62
C PRO A 56 -16.07 -33.82 -13.96
N ASN A 57 -16.77 -34.46 -14.90
CA ASN A 57 -17.02 -34.04 -16.29
C ASN A 57 -16.98 -32.51 -16.58
N GLY A 58 -16.07 -32.10 -17.48
CA GLY A 58 -16.38 -31.04 -18.45
C GLY A 58 -15.57 -29.73 -18.45
N GLN A 59 -14.29 -29.71 -18.06
CA GLN A 59 -13.47 -28.48 -18.11
C GLN A 59 -12.10 -28.55 -18.85
N LEU A 60 -11.79 -29.61 -19.61
CA LEU A 60 -10.61 -29.66 -20.49
C LEU A 60 -10.97 -30.19 -21.90
N PRO A 61 -10.36 -29.67 -22.98
CA PRO A 61 -10.35 -30.32 -24.29
C PRO A 61 -9.53 -31.61 -24.26
N LYS A 62 -10.05 -32.68 -24.89
CA LYS A 62 -9.45 -34.04 -24.86
C LYS A 62 -8.01 -34.15 -25.35
N GLU A 63 -7.52 -33.18 -26.14
CA GLU A 63 -6.12 -33.14 -26.57
C GLU A 63 -5.15 -32.79 -25.44
N GLN A 64 -5.60 -32.07 -24.40
CA GLN A 64 -4.75 -31.63 -23.29
C GLN A 64 -4.58 -32.73 -22.22
N GLU A 65 -5.60 -33.55 -22.01
CA GLU A 65 -5.55 -34.74 -21.13
C GLU A 65 -4.52 -35.77 -21.66
N ALA A 66 -4.51 -35.99 -22.98
CA ALA A 66 -3.55 -36.88 -23.63
C ALA A 66 -2.10 -36.37 -23.55
N GLN A 67 -1.89 -35.06 -23.48
CA GLN A 67 -0.55 -34.45 -23.46
C GLN A 67 0.07 -34.45 -22.05
N ALA A 68 -0.75 -34.25 -21.01
CA ALA A 68 -0.31 -34.40 -19.61
C ALA A 68 0.06 -35.85 -19.26
N ALA A 69 -0.64 -36.85 -19.82
CA ALA A 69 -0.26 -38.26 -19.70
C ALA A 69 1.12 -38.55 -20.33
N LEU A 70 1.40 -37.93 -21.49
CA LEU A 70 2.67 -38.09 -22.21
C LEU A 70 3.86 -37.45 -21.47
N GLU A 71 3.65 -36.32 -20.79
CA GLU A 71 4.68 -35.70 -19.94
C GLU A 71 4.97 -36.52 -18.67
N LEU A 72 3.97 -37.25 -18.16
CA LEU A 72 4.14 -38.16 -17.01
C LEU A 72 4.98 -39.40 -17.38
N GLU A 73 4.75 -40.00 -18.56
CA GLU A 73 5.58 -41.09 -19.10
C GLU A 73 7.04 -40.67 -19.36
N GLN A 74 7.29 -39.38 -19.60
CA GLN A 74 8.62 -38.86 -19.93
C GLN A 74 9.37 -38.27 -18.73
N ASN A 75 8.80 -38.31 -17.52
CA ASN A 75 9.41 -37.75 -16.32
C ASN A 75 10.67 -38.55 -15.93
N PRO A 76 11.87 -37.94 -15.85
CA PRO A 76 13.10 -38.64 -15.47
C PRO A 76 13.03 -39.35 -14.13
N ALA A 77 12.28 -38.82 -13.16
CA ALA A 77 12.08 -39.47 -11.86
C ALA A 77 11.19 -40.73 -11.95
N VAL A 78 10.23 -40.77 -12.88
CA VAL A 78 9.42 -41.98 -13.12
C VAL A 78 10.23 -43.01 -13.93
N LEU A 79 11.13 -42.54 -14.81
CA LEU A 79 11.98 -43.37 -15.65
C LEU A 79 13.28 -43.88 -14.99
N SER A 80 13.71 -43.30 -13.86
CA SER A 80 15.00 -43.61 -13.23
C SER A 80 15.00 -44.80 -12.26
N TYR A 81 13.83 -45.35 -11.90
CA TYR A 81 13.75 -46.43 -10.92
C TYR A 81 13.82 -47.81 -11.57
N THR A 82 15.02 -48.42 -11.50
CA THR A 82 15.19 -49.87 -11.63
C THR A 82 14.79 -50.58 -10.34
N ALA A 83 14.29 -51.81 -10.45
CA ALA A 83 13.47 -52.51 -9.45
C ALA A 83 14.14 -52.95 -8.12
N ASP A 84 15.26 -52.35 -7.71
CA ASP A 84 16.11 -52.84 -6.60
C ASP A 84 16.10 -51.97 -5.32
N GLU A 85 15.35 -50.88 -5.25
CA GLU A 85 15.15 -50.10 -4.01
C GLU A 85 13.68 -50.11 -3.56
N GLU A 86 13.36 -50.89 -2.52
CA GLU A 86 12.02 -50.92 -1.91
C GLU A 86 11.70 -49.61 -1.17
N MET A 87 11.20 -48.63 -1.92
CA MET A 87 10.49 -47.49 -1.34
C MET A 87 9.03 -47.85 -1.11
N SER A 88 8.51 -47.61 0.10
CA SER A 88 7.15 -48.00 0.44
C SER A 88 6.11 -47.29 -0.44
N VAL A 89 5.02 -47.99 -0.75
CA VAL A 89 3.88 -47.46 -1.54
C VAL A 89 3.35 -46.14 -0.94
N ALA A 90 3.47 -45.95 0.38
CA ALA A 90 3.12 -44.71 1.07
C ALA A 90 3.99 -43.52 0.63
N LYS A 91 5.31 -43.69 0.47
CA LYS A 91 6.23 -42.61 0.07
C LYS A 91 6.12 -42.30 -1.42
N LEU A 92 5.85 -43.30 -2.27
CA LEU A 92 5.46 -43.09 -3.67
C LEU A 92 4.14 -42.31 -3.78
N ALA A 93 3.14 -42.63 -2.96
CA ALA A 93 1.88 -41.89 -2.91
C ALA A 93 2.06 -40.47 -2.36
N GLU A 94 2.97 -40.25 -1.41
CA GLU A 94 3.33 -38.93 -0.87
C GLU A 94 4.02 -38.06 -1.94
N GLU A 95 5.04 -38.57 -2.62
CA GLU A 95 5.75 -37.84 -3.69
C GLU A 95 4.85 -37.54 -4.90
N VAL A 96 3.97 -38.48 -5.30
CA VAL A 96 2.96 -38.24 -6.34
C VAL A 96 1.88 -37.26 -5.86
N SER A 97 1.47 -37.31 -4.59
CA SER A 97 0.53 -36.36 -4.00
C SER A 97 1.12 -34.94 -3.95
N ASP A 98 2.40 -34.78 -3.61
CA ASP A 98 3.09 -33.48 -3.62
C ASP A 98 3.32 -32.95 -5.04
N TRP A 99 3.63 -33.82 -6.00
CA TRP A 99 3.66 -33.44 -7.41
C TRP A 99 2.28 -33.01 -7.91
N MET A 100 1.22 -33.78 -7.60
CA MET A 100 -0.16 -33.42 -7.92
C MET A 100 -0.59 -32.13 -7.21
N ALA A 101 -0.19 -31.89 -5.97
CA ALA A 101 -0.46 -30.65 -5.25
C ALA A 101 0.27 -29.46 -5.88
N ASN A 102 1.50 -29.64 -6.38
CA ASN A 102 2.25 -28.61 -7.09
C ASN A 102 1.71 -28.33 -8.51
N ALA A 103 1.34 -29.37 -9.27
CA ALA A 103 0.66 -29.24 -10.55
C ALA A 103 -0.71 -28.57 -10.38
N THR A 104 -1.48 -28.98 -9.38
CA THR A 104 -2.78 -28.39 -9.04
C THR A 104 -2.64 -26.96 -8.51
N ARG A 105 -1.59 -26.62 -7.75
CA ARG A 105 -1.23 -25.24 -7.40
C ARG A 105 -0.88 -24.40 -8.63
N LYS A 106 -0.16 -24.95 -9.62
CA LYS A 106 0.10 -24.28 -10.90
C LYS A 106 -1.18 -23.99 -11.69
N VAL A 107 -2.06 -24.99 -11.81
CA VAL A 107 -3.33 -24.88 -12.55
C VAL A 107 -4.36 -24.00 -11.83
N LEU A 108 -4.44 -24.05 -10.49
CA LEU A 108 -5.27 -23.14 -9.69
C LEU A 108 -4.75 -21.70 -9.69
N GLY A 109 -3.42 -21.50 -9.69
CA GLY A 109 -2.81 -20.18 -9.84
C GLY A 109 -3.24 -19.48 -11.14
N GLN A 110 -3.26 -20.21 -12.26
CA GLN A 110 -3.76 -19.69 -13.53
C GLN A 110 -5.27 -19.36 -13.49
N LYS A 111 -6.08 -20.11 -12.72
CA LYS A 111 -7.51 -19.81 -12.52
C LYS A 111 -7.78 -18.59 -11.63
N LEU A 112 -6.76 -18.06 -10.94
CA LEU A 112 -6.78 -16.78 -10.22
C LEU A 112 -6.27 -15.59 -11.08
N GLY A 113 -6.05 -15.79 -12.38
CA GLY A 113 -5.77 -14.70 -13.32
C GLY A 113 -4.30 -14.30 -13.45
N THR A 114 -3.35 -15.13 -12.99
CA THR A 114 -1.93 -14.89 -13.29
C THR A 114 -1.64 -15.23 -14.75
N THR A 115 -1.44 -14.22 -15.60
CA THR A 115 -0.65 -14.36 -16.82
C THR A 115 0.72 -14.98 -16.50
N PRO A 116 1.38 -15.67 -17.46
CA PRO A 116 2.75 -16.12 -17.26
C PRO A 116 3.62 -14.92 -16.83
N LEU A 117 4.36 -15.07 -15.73
CA LEU A 117 5.11 -13.96 -15.14
C LEU A 117 6.35 -13.67 -15.98
N TYR A 118 6.15 -12.94 -17.07
CA TYR A 118 7.21 -12.50 -17.97
C TYR A 118 8.07 -11.47 -17.25
N ARG A 119 9.37 -11.77 -17.14
CA ARG A 119 10.35 -10.90 -16.47
C ARG A 119 11.14 -10.12 -17.50
N PRO A 120 11.59 -8.89 -17.17
CA PRO A 120 12.56 -8.19 -17.99
C PRO A 120 13.87 -8.98 -18.06
N VAL A 121 14.32 -9.28 -19.29
CA VAL A 121 15.67 -9.78 -19.56
C VAL A 121 16.59 -8.57 -19.64
N VAL A 122 17.42 -8.39 -18.62
CA VAL A 122 18.33 -7.26 -18.48
C VAL A 122 19.61 -7.49 -19.27
N ARG A 123 20.00 -6.50 -20.07
CA ARG A 123 21.26 -6.45 -20.82
C ARG A 123 22.33 -5.71 -20.04
N PHE A 124 23.51 -6.32 -19.94
CA PHE A 124 24.75 -5.72 -19.44
C PHE A 124 25.77 -5.70 -20.58
N ARG A 125 26.46 -4.58 -20.76
CA ARG A 125 27.66 -4.48 -21.61
C ARG A 125 28.88 -4.89 -20.78
N THR A 126 29.66 -5.83 -21.28
CA THR A 126 30.87 -6.35 -20.63
C THR A 126 32.11 -5.95 -21.42
N PRO A 127 33.33 -6.10 -20.87
CA PRO A 127 34.57 -5.90 -21.63
C PRO A 127 34.71 -6.84 -22.85
N SER A 128 33.98 -7.95 -22.88
CA SER A 128 34.04 -9.02 -23.88
C SER A 128 32.84 -9.07 -24.83
N GLY A 129 31.82 -8.23 -24.63
CA GLY A 129 30.59 -8.24 -25.42
C GLY A 129 29.36 -7.85 -24.58
N TYR A 130 28.34 -8.71 -24.59
CA TYR A 130 27.09 -8.51 -23.86
C TYR A 130 26.70 -9.74 -23.05
N PHE A 131 25.98 -9.49 -21.96
CA PHE A 131 25.39 -10.50 -21.09
C PHE A 131 23.91 -10.18 -20.84
N TYR A 132 23.09 -11.24 -20.81
CA TYR A 132 21.64 -11.18 -20.68
C TYR A 132 21.18 -12.15 -19.59
N THR A 133 20.27 -11.69 -18.73
CA THR A 133 19.67 -12.53 -17.68
C THR A 133 18.28 -12.03 -17.27
N ALA A 134 17.40 -12.96 -16.92
CA ALA A 134 16.11 -12.70 -16.26
C ALA A 134 16.16 -13.00 -14.74
N SER A 135 17.31 -13.42 -14.20
CA SER A 135 17.48 -13.81 -12.81
C SER A 135 17.78 -12.59 -11.93
N PRO A 136 16.90 -12.22 -10.97
CA PRO A 136 17.15 -11.08 -10.08
C PRO A 136 18.39 -11.26 -9.20
N ALA A 137 18.67 -12.50 -8.76
CA ALA A 137 19.86 -12.81 -7.99
C ALA A 137 21.15 -12.59 -8.80
N GLU A 138 21.15 -12.95 -10.08
CA GLU A 138 22.29 -12.74 -10.98
C GLU A 138 22.47 -11.25 -11.30
N ILE A 139 21.37 -10.51 -11.53
CA ILE A 139 21.36 -9.04 -11.68
C ILE A 139 21.98 -8.37 -10.44
N ALA A 140 21.55 -8.76 -9.24
CA ALA A 140 22.06 -8.21 -7.98
C ALA A 140 23.56 -8.54 -7.76
N THR A 141 23.97 -9.77 -8.06
CA THR A 141 25.37 -10.21 -7.93
C THR A 141 26.28 -9.47 -8.91
N ILE A 142 25.91 -9.37 -10.19
CA ILE A 142 26.69 -8.62 -11.20
C ILE A 142 26.80 -7.16 -10.80
N THR A 143 25.68 -6.52 -10.44
CA THR A 143 25.65 -5.08 -10.14
C THR A 143 26.45 -4.73 -8.88
N SER A 144 26.60 -5.67 -7.93
CA SER A 144 27.40 -5.47 -6.72
C SER A 144 28.87 -5.89 -6.84
N GLN A 145 29.20 -6.86 -7.69
CA GLN A 145 30.54 -7.48 -7.73
C GLN A 145 31.33 -7.25 -9.03
N GLN A 146 30.71 -6.73 -10.10
CA GLN A 146 31.35 -6.57 -11.41
C GLN A 146 31.34 -5.09 -11.88
N PRO A 147 32.19 -4.21 -11.30
CA PRO A 147 32.16 -2.76 -11.58
C PRO A 147 32.54 -2.37 -13.02
N THR A 148 33.05 -3.31 -13.82
CA THR A 148 33.34 -3.10 -15.26
C THR A 148 32.16 -3.45 -16.17
N TRP A 149 31.06 -3.96 -15.64
CA TRP A 149 29.86 -4.34 -16.39
C TRP A 149 28.82 -3.21 -16.30
N ILE A 150 28.42 -2.66 -17.44
CA ILE A 150 27.50 -1.53 -17.52
C ILE A 150 26.08 -2.08 -17.75
N ARG A 151 25.17 -1.91 -16.79
CA ARG A 151 23.74 -2.27 -16.96
C ARG A 151 23.09 -1.30 -17.97
N GLU A 152 22.55 -1.82 -19.06
CA GLU A 152 21.90 -1.02 -20.11
C GLU A 152 20.36 -0.98 -19.99
N GLY A 153 19.77 -1.87 -19.17
CA GLY A 153 18.33 -1.95 -18.95
C GLY A 153 17.70 -3.21 -19.57
N THR A 154 16.38 -3.20 -19.75
CA THR A 154 15.63 -4.31 -20.33
C THR A 154 15.80 -4.34 -21.85
N ALA A 155 16.26 -5.47 -22.41
CA ALA A 155 16.40 -5.63 -23.86
C ALA A 155 15.26 -6.45 -24.51
N MET A 156 14.57 -7.28 -23.72
CA MET A 156 13.45 -8.14 -24.10
C MET A 156 12.78 -8.70 -22.82
N HIS A 157 11.79 -9.57 -22.97
CA HIS A 157 11.16 -10.29 -21.85
C HIS A 157 11.37 -11.80 -21.97
N GLY A 158 11.17 -12.51 -20.87
CA GLY A 158 11.28 -13.97 -20.82
C GLY A 158 10.55 -14.55 -19.62
N SER A 159 9.99 -15.75 -19.75
CA SER A 159 9.42 -16.46 -18.61
C SER A 159 10.55 -17.06 -17.75
N SER A 160 10.45 -16.95 -16.43
CA SER A 160 11.35 -17.66 -15.50
C SER A 160 11.05 -19.15 -15.39
N GLU A 161 9.91 -19.59 -15.94
CA GLU A 161 9.46 -20.98 -15.88
C GLU A 161 9.13 -21.55 -17.27
N SER A 162 9.23 -22.88 -17.39
CA SER A 162 8.66 -23.60 -18.53
C SER A 162 7.13 -23.43 -18.53
N ASN A 163 6.60 -23.02 -19.68
CA ASN A 163 5.17 -22.83 -19.93
C ASN A 163 4.86 -23.30 -21.36
N TRP A 164 3.60 -23.68 -21.61
CA TRP A 164 3.16 -24.19 -22.92
C TRP A 164 3.43 -23.16 -24.03
N GLY A 165 3.98 -23.62 -25.17
CA GLY A 165 4.38 -22.75 -26.29
C GLY A 165 5.71 -21.99 -26.11
N LEU A 166 6.41 -22.15 -24.97
CA LEU A 166 7.77 -21.65 -24.76
C LEU A 166 8.81 -22.76 -24.85
N SER A 167 10.04 -22.39 -25.19
CA SER A 167 11.23 -23.22 -25.19
C SER A 167 12.37 -22.52 -24.43
N PRO A 168 13.27 -23.26 -23.78
CA PRO A 168 14.39 -22.67 -23.05
C PRO A 168 15.37 -21.95 -24.00
N VAL A 169 15.78 -20.73 -23.64
CA VAL A 169 16.91 -20.04 -24.25
C VAL A 169 18.17 -20.44 -23.48
N TYR A 170 18.99 -21.27 -24.08
CA TYR A 170 20.24 -21.77 -23.53
C TYR A 170 21.33 -20.70 -23.60
N ARG A 171 22.04 -20.50 -22.48
CA ARG A 171 23.21 -19.61 -22.39
C ARG A 171 24.49 -20.44 -22.42
N PHE A 172 25.42 -20.07 -23.28
CA PHE A 172 26.77 -20.62 -23.32
C PHE A 172 27.79 -19.52 -23.07
N ARG A 173 28.82 -19.83 -22.27
CA ARG A 173 29.96 -18.95 -22.01
C ARG A 173 31.16 -19.39 -22.85
N ASN A 174 31.77 -18.45 -23.58
CA ASN A 174 33.01 -18.68 -24.29
C ASN A 174 34.20 -18.64 -23.30
N ASN A 175 34.93 -19.74 -23.19
CA ASN A 175 36.00 -19.91 -22.19
C ASN A 175 37.27 -19.10 -22.51
N ALA A 176 37.52 -18.78 -23.78
CA ALA A 176 38.70 -18.03 -24.21
C ALA A 176 38.52 -16.50 -24.12
N THR A 177 37.32 -16.00 -24.38
CA THR A 177 37.03 -14.54 -24.47
C THR A 177 36.16 -14.03 -23.33
N GLY A 178 35.45 -14.90 -22.61
CA GLY A 178 34.43 -14.50 -21.64
C GLY A 178 33.21 -13.82 -22.25
N SER A 179 32.98 -13.96 -23.57
CA SER A 179 31.74 -13.56 -24.24
C SER A 179 30.66 -14.64 -24.09
N TYR A 180 29.41 -14.33 -24.42
CA TYR A 180 28.28 -15.25 -24.28
C TYR A 180 27.52 -15.43 -25.60
N ILE A 181 26.94 -16.62 -25.80
CA ILE A 181 25.98 -16.89 -26.87
C ILE A 181 24.69 -17.49 -26.32
N TYR A 182 23.55 -17.04 -26.86
CA TYR A 182 22.21 -17.43 -26.46
C TYR A 182 21.48 -18.07 -27.64
N THR A 183 20.88 -19.23 -27.42
CA THR A 183 20.11 -19.93 -28.46
C THR A 183 18.87 -20.63 -27.89
N ILE A 184 17.75 -20.51 -28.60
CA ILE A 184 16.55 -21.31 -28.36
C ILE A 184 16.59 -22.64 -29.11
N SER A 185 17.46 -22.77 -30.12
CA SER A 185 17.48 -23.90 -31.05
C SER A 185 18.09 -25.13 -30.37
N PRO A 186 17.35 -26.23 -30.20
CA PRO A 186 17.90 -27.47 -29.65
C PRO A 186 19.05 -28.01 -30.51
N THR A 187 18.98 -27.81 -31.83
CA THR A 187 20.02 -28.22 -32.79
C THR A 187 21.27 -27.36 -32.68
N GLU A 188 21.16 -26.03 -32.54
CA GLU A 188 22.33 -25.16 -32.34
C GLU A 188 22.98 -25.43 -30.98
N LYS A 189 22.17 -25.60 -29.93
CA LYS A 189 22.62 -26.06 -28.60
C LYS A 189 23.41 -27.36 -28.69
N GLN A 190 22.86 -28.38 -29.34
CA GLN A 190 23.53 -29.69 -29.46
C GLN A 190 24.81 -29.59 -30.29
N ALA A 191 24.79 -28.85 -31.40
CA ALA A 191 25.98 -28.64 -32.23
C ALA A 191 27.12 -27.91 -31.49
N ILE A 192 26.81 -26.96 -30.60
CA ILE A 192 27.79 -26.29 -29.73
C ILE A 192 28.36 -27.28 -28.70
N VAL A 193 27.52 -28.10 -28.07
CA VAL A 193 27.96 -29.13 -27.11
C VAL A 193 28.89 -30.15 -27.77
N ASP A 194 28.50 -30.71 -28.92
CA ASP A 194 29.22 -31.80 -29.57
C ASP A 194 30.52 -31.34 -30.22
N ASN A 195 30.52 -30.17 -30.87
CA ASN A 195 31.64 -29.73 -31.72
C ASN A 195 32.49 -28.60 -31.12
N LEU A 196 31.96 -27.87 -30.13
CA LEU A 196 32.59 -26.65 -29.60
C LEU A 196 32.75 -26.63 -28.06
N SER A 197 32.57 -27.76 -27.37
CA SER A 197 32.73 -27.90 -25.91
C SER A 197 34.10 -27.48 -25.37
N ALA A 198 35.17 -27.58 -26.17
CA ALA A 198 36.48 -27.04 -25.82
C ALA A 198 36.53 -25.50 -25.76
N THR A 199 35.58 -24.82 -26.42
CA THR A 199 35.51 -23.35 -26.54
C THR A 199 34.35 -22.76 -25.73
N PHE A 200 33.23 -23.49 -25.60
CA PHE A 200 32.02 -23.03 -24.93
C PHE A 200 31.56 -23.99 -23.83
N THR A 201 31.25 -23.44 -22.66
CA THR A 201 30.56 -24.15 -21.57
C THR A 201 29.08 -23.79 -21.58
N LEU A 202 28.19 -24.78 -21.43
CA LEU A 202 26.75 -24.56 -21.26
C LEU A 202 26.45 -24.16 -19.82
N ASP A 203 25.91 -22.96 -19.60
CA ASP A 203 25.48 -22.48 -18.28
C ASP A 203 24.07 -23.01 -17.91
N GLY A 204 23.29 -23.46 -18.89
CA GLY A 204 21.92 -23.93 -18.74
C GLY A 204 20.89 -23.05 -19.45
N ALA A 205 19.62 -23.15 -19.06
CA ALA A 205 18.55 -22.27 -19.56
C ALA A 205 18.55 -20.95 -18.78
N ALA A 206 18.66 -19.82 -19.47
CA ALA A 206 18.67 -18.49 -18.83
C ALA A 206 17.26 -17.88 -18.66
N TRP A 207 16.34 -18.23 -19.54
CA TRP A 207 14.89 -17.97 -19.48
C TRP A 207 14.16 -18.84 -20.51
N TYR A 208 12.83 -18.73 -20.59
CA TYR A 208 12.00 -19.39 -21.60
C TYR A 208 11.32 -18.35 -22.51
N SER A 209 11.33 -18.58 -23.82
CA SER A 209 10.80 -17.69 -24.88
C SER A 209 10.12 -18.52 -25.96
N SER A 210 9.42 -17.94 -26.95
CA SER A 210 8.85 -18.76 -28.04
C SER A 210 9.83 -18.91 -29.21
N SER A 211 9.91 -20.11 -29.78
CA SER A 211 10.65 -20.39 -31.00
C SER A 211 9.91 -19.93 -32.26
N SER A 212 8.59 -19.69 -32.16
CA SER A 212 7.70 -19.36 -33.26
C SER A 212 7.10 -17.96 -33.11
N ALA A 213 6.73 -17.35 -34.24
CA ALA A 213 5.92 -16.12 -34.22
C ALA A 213 4.48 -16.43 -33.75
N GLY A 214 3.86 -15.51 -33.03
CA GLY A 214 2.49 -15.67 -32.55
C GLY A 214 1.92 -14.40 -31.94
N SER A 215 0.60 -14.36 -31.73
CA SER A 215 -0.06 -13.26 -31.01
C SER A 215 0.50 -13.14 -29.59
N GLY A 216 0.96 -11.94 -29.21
CA GLY A 216 1.62 -11.72 -27.93
C GLY A 216 3.13 -11.98 -27.93
N PHE A 217 3.77 -12.16 -29.10
CA PHE A 217 5.22 -12.27 -29.21
C PHE A 217 5.81 -11.39 -30.33
N SER A 218 6.99 -10.81 -30.09
CA SER A 218 7.75 -9.97 -31.02
C SER A 218 9.12 -10.60 -31.31
N PRO A 219 9.69 -10.37 -32.50
CA PRO A 219 10.98 -10.94 -32.88
C PRO A 219 12.13 -10.39 -32.01
N VAL A 220 13.07 -11.25 -31.66
CA VAL A 220 14.38 -10.88 -31.12
C VAL A 220 15.45 -11.07 -32.18
N TYR A 221 16.13 -9.97 -32.49
CA TYR A 221 17.12 -9.87 -33.55
C TYR A 221 18.52 -10.20 -33.04
N ARG A 222 19.23 -11.11 -33.72
CA ARG A 222 20.62 -11.48 -33.40
C ARG A 222 21.59 -10.78 -34.35
N PHE A 223 22.64 -10.22 -33.76
CA PHE A 223 23.75 -9.58 -34.48
C PHE A 223 25.07 -10.20 -34.02
N ARG A 224 25.96 -10.47 -34.97
CA ARG A 224 27.33 -10.93 -34.70
C ARG A 224 28.31 -9.78 -34.93
N ASN A 225 29.11 -9.48 -33.91
CA ASN A 225 30.20 -8.53 -34.02
C ASN A 225 31.33 -9.14 -34.86
N ILE A 226 31.60 -8.58 -36.04
CA ILE A 226 32.58 -9.15 -36.99
C ILE A 226 34.04 -8.84 -36.60
N LEU A 227 34.27 -7.93 -35.66
CA LEU A 227 35.60 -7.53 -35.19
C LEU A 227 36.12 -8.44 -34.07
N ASN A 228 35.24 -8.89 -33.17
CA ASN A 228 35.62 -9.68 -31.99
C ASN A 228 34.83 -11.00 -31.80
N GLY A 229 33.86 -11.30 -32.66
CA GLY A 229 33.07 -12.54 -32.61
C GLY A 229 32.00 -12.61 -31.51
N SER A 230 31.84 -11.57 -30.68
CA SER A 230 30.76 -11.46 -29.71
C SER A 230 29.39 -11.23 -30.39
N TYR A 231 28.30 -11.34 -29.63
CA TYR A 231 26.94 -11.21 -30.16
C TYR A 231 26.10 -10.20 -29.37
N LEU A 232 25.11 -9.62 -30.04
CA LEU A 232 24.08 -8.74 -29.48
C LEU A 232 22.70 -9.29 -29.84
N TRP A 233 21.76 -9.21 -28.88
CA TRP A 233 20.35 -9.47 -29.10
C TRP A 233 19.51 -8.24 -28.74
N THR A 234 18.48 -7.96 -29.52
CA THR A 234 17.53 -6.88 -29.25
C THR A 234 16.11 -7.25 -29.64
N GLY A 235 15.14 -6.95 -28.77
CA GLY A 235 13.71 -6.99 -29.10
C GLY A 235 13.19 -5.67 -29.69
N SER A 236 14.05 -4.66 -29.90
CA SER A 236 13.67 -3.36 -30.44
C SER A 236 13.90 -3.28 -31.94
N GLU A 237 12.81 -3.10 -32.70
CA GLU A 237 12.87 -2.85 -34.15
C GLU A 237 13.74 -1.64 -34.47
N ALA A 238 13.54 -0.54 -33.74
CA ALA A 238 14.28 0.71 -33.93
C ALA A 238 15.78 0.57 -33.62
N GLU A 239 16.15 -0.22 -32.60
CA GLU A 239 17.57 -0.51 -32.34
C GLU A 239 18.16 -1.37 -33.46
N LYS A 240 17.44 -2.38 -33.95
CA LYS A 240 17.86 -3.20 -35.10
C LYS A 240 18.03 -2.33 -36.36
N GLU A 241 17.11 -1.41 -36.65
CA GLU A 241 17.23 -0.49 -37.78
C GLU A 241 18.43 0.47 -37.63
N ALA A 242 18.62 1.03 -36.44
CA ALA A 242 19.76 1.90 -36.15
C ALA A 242 21.12 1.17 -36.27
N ILE A 243 21.19 -0.10 -35.84
CA ILE A 243 22.39 -0.95 -35.99
C ILE A 243 22.67 -1.26 -37.46
N VAL A 244 21.65 -1.68 -38.23
CA VAL A 244 21.80 -1.97 -39.66
C VAL A 244 22.21 -0.73 -40.45
N ALA A 245 21.63 0.44 -40.15
CA ALA A 245 21.93 1.68 -40.85
C ALA A 245 23.31 2.26 -40.52
N ASN A 246 23.72 2.27 -39.25
CA ASN A 246 24.87 3.05 -38.78
C ASN A 246 26.08 2.20 -38.33
N TYR A 247 25.89 0.90 -38.07
CA TYR A 247 26.90 0.04 -37.43
C TYR A 247 27.17 -1.28 -38.18
N SER A 248 26.77 -1.38 -39.45
CA SER A 248 26.99 -2.55 -40.32
C SER A 248 28.47 -2.93 -40.55
N ALA A 249 29.39 -1.98 -40.35
CA ALA A 249 30.84 -2.24 -40.35
C ALA A 249 31.36 -2.96 -39.08
N ILE A 250 30.52 -3.10 -38.06
CA ILE A 250 30.84 -3.74 -36.76
C ILE A 250 29.94 -4.95 -36.51
N PHE A 251 28.65 -4.85 -36.86
CA PHE A 251 27.64 -5.88 -36.60
C PHE A 251 27.03 -6.42 -37.90
N ALA A 252 27.19 -7.72 -38.14
CA ALA A 252 26.44 -8.45 -39.14
C ALA A 252 25.09 -8.88 -38.55
N PHE A 253 24.00 -8.59 -39.25
CA PHE A 253 22.65 -9.03 -38.88
C PHE A 253 22.44 -10.50 -39.27
N GLU A 254 22.01 -11.35 -38.33
CA GLU A 254 21.82 -12.78 -38.54
C GLU A 254 20.33 -13.20 -38.57
N GLY A 255 19.40 -12.24 -38.46
CA GLY A 255 17.96 -12.49 -38.50
C GLY A 255 17.29 -12.57 -37.12
N VAL A 256 16.12 -13.19 -37.08
CA VAL A 256 15.35 -13.46 -35.85
C VAL A 256 15.86 -14.74 -35.21
N ALA A 257 16.32 -14.67 -33.96
CA ALA A 257 16.81 -15.83 -33.22
C ALA A 257 15.71 -16.57 -32.44
N PHE A 258 14.73 -15.83 -31.92
CA PHE A 258 13.55 -16.31 -31.20
C PHE A 258 12.54 -15.17 -31.08
N HIS A 259 11.39 -15.44 -30.49
CA HIS A 259 10.36 -14.44 -30.23
C HIS A 259 10.21 -14.23 -28.72
N THR A 260 10.34 -12.99 -28.28
CA THR A 260 10.10 -12.54 -26.90
C THR A 260 8.61 -12.29 -26.70
N PRO A 261 8.03 -12.54 -25.51
CA PRO A 261 6.72 -12.01 -25.16
C PRO A 261 6.67 -10.50 -25.44
N ILE A 262 5.64 -10.07 -26.18
CA ILE A 262 5.18 -8.69 -26.18
C ILE A 262 4.54 -8.52 -24.81
N ALA A 263 5.22 -7.78 -23.95
CA ALA A 263 4.59 -7.22 -22.77
C ALA A 263 3.33 -6.49 -23.23
N ALA A 264 2.18 -6.83 -22.66
CA ALA A 264 0.92 -6.24 -23.12
C ALA A 264 1.01 -4.71 -22.94
N PRO A 265 0.48 -3.90 -23.87
CA PRO A 265 0.44 -2.46 -23.63
C PRO A 265 -0.31 -2.20 -22.31
N ASN A 266 0.32 -1.42 -21.44
CA ASN A 266 -0.05 -1.17 -20.04
C ASN A 266 0.33 -2.25 -18.99
N GLU A 267 1.10 -3.29 -19.31
CA GLU A 267 1.58 -4.26 -18.31
C GLU A 267 2.49 -3.60 -17.26
N VAL A 268 2.27 -3.95 -15.99
CA VAL A 268 2.98 -3.40 -14.84
C VAL A 268 4.12 -4.34 -14.45
N PHE A 269 5.36 -3.86 -14.55
CA PHE A 269 6.55 -4.59 -14.12
C PHE A 269 6.99 -4.10 -12.75
N VAL A 270 7.17 -5.02 -11.80
CA VAL A 270 7.66 -4.74 -10.45
C VAL A 270 9.07 -5.32 -10.30
N GLU A 271 10.00 -4.51 -9.82
CA GLU A 271 11.38 -4.95 -9.57
C GLU A 271 11.46 -5.81 -8.30
N THR A 272 12.64 -6.30 -7.92
CA THR A 272 12.77 -7.04 -6.65
C THR A 272 12.78 -6.06 -5.46
N PRO A 273 11.97 -6.30 -4.40
CA PRO A 273 11.97 -5.47 -3.19
C PRO A 273 13.32 -5.45 -2.46
N ILE A 274 13.54 -4.38 -1.66
CA ILE A 274 14.67 -4.27 -0.73
C ILE A 274 14.26 -3.69 0.63
N LYS A 275 14.73 -4.33 1.71
CA LYS A 275 14.67 -3.79 3.07
C LYS A 275 15.48 -2.49 3.16
N LEU A 276 14.82 -1.37 3.45
CA LEU A 276 15.44 -0.05 3.63
C LEU A 276 15.82 0.26 5.08
N ASN A 277 15.08 -0.21 6.09
CA ASN A 277 15.41 0.12 7.48
C ASN A 277 16.63 -0.67 7.96
N ASN A 278 17.39 -0.11 8.89
CA ASN A 278 18.59 -0.76 9.43
C ASN A 278 18.26 -1.68 10.62
N GLY A 279 17.23 -1.35 11.41
CA GLY A 279 16.82 -2.10 12.58
C GLY A 279 15.82 -3.22 12.25
N ILE A 280 15.02 -3.56 13.26
CA ILE A 280 14.05 -4.67 13.23
C ILE A 280 12.62 -4.24 13.60
N LEU A 281 12.37 -2.94 13.82
CA LEU A 281 11.08 -2.41 14.27
C LEU A 281 10.53 -1.33 13.33
N GLY A 282 10.77 -1.52 12.03
CA GLY A 282 10.31 -0.66 10.95
C GLY A 282 8.81 -0.40 10.99
N ASP A 283 8.39 0.86 10.85
CA ASP A 283 7.02 1.27 11.12
C ASP A 283 6.50 2.38 10.20
N LYS A 284 5.27 2.19 9.70
CA LYS A 284 4.46 3.17 8.96
C LYS A 284 5.23 3.96 7.90
N PRO A 285 6.06 3.35 7.04
CA PRO A 285 6.91 4.09 6.12
C PRO A 285 6.10 4.98 5.19
N LYS A 286 6.68 6.12 4.82
CA LYS A 286 6.11 7.13 3.92
C LYS A 286 7.14 7.49 2.88
N ILE A 287 6.73 7.63 1.62
CA ILE A 287 7.59 8.09 0.52
C ILE A 287 7.09 9.42 -0.07
N GLN A 288 8.02 10.26 -0.48
CA GLN A 288 7.79 11.50 -1.25
C GLN A 288 8.75 11.53 -2.45
N ARG A 289 8.29 12.04 -3.60
CA ARG A 289 9.15 12.36 -4.77
C ARG A 289 9.27 13.88 -4.90
N GLN A 290 10.48 14.39 -4.91
CA GLN A 290 10.80 15.79 -5.18
C GLN A 290 10.66 16.11 -6.67
N GLY A 291 10.57 17.40 -7.01
CA GLY A 291 10.45 17.84 -8.41
C GLY A 291 11.58 17.37 -9.32
N ASP A 292 12.79 17.17 -8.78
CA ASP A 292 13.97 16.69 -9.51
C ASP A 292 14.18 15.16 -9.49
N GLY A 293 13.14 14.40 -9.10
CA GLY A 293 13.17 12.94 -9.02
C GLY A 293 13.72 12.36 -7.72
N THR A 294 14.27 13.17 -6.82
CA THR A 294 14.78 12.66 -5.53
C THR A 294 13.66 12.03 -4.69
N LEU A 295 13.83 10.78 -4.31
CA LEU A 295 12.96 10.05 -3.39
C LEU A 295 13.41 10.31 -1.95
N VAL A 296 12.44 10.53 -1.07
CA VAL A 296 12.63 10.71 0.37
C VAL A 296 11.69 9.76 1.09
N VAL A 297 12.25 8.84 1.87
CA VAL A 297 11.50 7.85 2.66
C VAL A 297 11.70 8.17 4.14
N ALA A 298 10.60 8.31 4.87
CA ALA A 298 10.58 8.48 6.32
C ALA A 298 9.84 7.31 6.99
N TYR A 299 10.37 6.79 8.08
CA TYR A 299 9.85 5.61 8.76
C TYR A 299 10.19 5.62 10.25
N GLY A 300 9.39 4.93 11.07
CA GLY A 300 9.75 4.62 12.45
C GLY A 300 10.70 3.42 12.51
N ASP A 301 11.68 3.43 13.41
CA ASP A 301 12.51 2.27 13.78
C ASP A 301 13.10 2.50 15.19
N ALA A 302 13.71 1.51 15.82
CA ALA A 302 14.38 1.71 17.12
C ALA A 302 15.89 2.03 16.94
N PRO A 303 16.42 3.09 17.56
CA PRO A 303 17.86 3.31 17.62
C PRO A 303 18.55 2.38 18.62
N ASP A 304 19.87 2.18 18.42
CA ASP A 304 20.71 1.45 19.38
C ASP A 304 20.61 2.09 20.79
N GLY A 305 20.33 1.26 21.80
CA GLY A 305 20.18 1.71 23.19
C GLY A 305 18.80 2.26 23.56
N ALA A 306 17.80 2.21 22.66
CA ALA A 306 16.42 2.56 22.99
C ALA A 306 15.88 1.75 24.18
N GLY A 307 15.26 2.44 25.13
CA GLY A 307 14.59 1.80 26.26
C GLY A 307 13.29 1.11 25.85
N MET A 308 12.83 0.17 26.69
CA MET A 308 11.52 -0.47 26.51
C MET A 308 10.38 0.51 26.86
N VAL A 309 9.29 0.40 26.10
CA VAL A 309 8.04 1.15 26.26
C VAL A 309 6.85 0.19 26.14
N TYR A 310 5.71 0.57 26.72
CA TYR A 310 4.46 -0.17 26.55
C TYR A 310 3.60 0.43 25.44
N ASP A 311 3.37 -0.34 24.38
CA ASP A 311 2.50 0.05 23.29
C ASP A 311 1.04 -0.22 23.70
N VAL A 312 0.30 0.83 24.05
CA VAL A 312 -1.11 0.74 24.51
C VAL A 312 -2.03 0.12 23.46
N LYS A 313 -1.64 0.21 22.18
CA LYS A 313 -2.39 -0.27 21.02
C LYS A 313 -2.02 -1.71 20.68
N GLY A 314 -0.72 -2.02 20.61
CA GLY A 314 -0.20 -3.39 20.42
C GLY A 314 -0.34 -4.29 21.65
N GLN A 315 -0.61 -3.71 22.82
CA GLN A 315 -0.72 -4.35 24.13
C GLN A 315 0.56 -5.09 24.58
N ASN A 316 1.69 -4.78 23.97
CA ASN A 316 2.99 -5.41 24.19
C ASN A 316 4.06 -4.39 24.61
N GLU A 317 5.16 -4.89 25.19
CA GLU A 317 6.35 -4.09 25.41
C GLU A 317 7.31 -4.23 24.22
N ARG A 318 7.82 -3.09 23.73
CA ARG A 318 8.80 -3.02 22.64
C ARG A 318 9.81 -1.91 22.91
N PRO A 319 10.99 -1.91 22.26
CA PRO A 319 11.85 -0.73 22.21
C PRO A 319 11.13 0.52 21.68
N ALA A 320 11.52 1.68 22.21
CA ALA A 320 11.04 2.99 21.75
C ALA A 320 11.53 3.30 20.33
N ARG A 321 10.68 3.97 19.56
CA ARG A 321 10.93 4.31 18.16
C ARG A 321 11.30 5.78 17.96
N ASP A 322 12.15 6.00 16.97
CA ASP A 322 12.49 7.29 16.39
C ASP A 322 12.13 7.33 14.89
N ILE A 323 12.03 8.54 14.34
CA ILE A 323 11.82 8.77 12.91
C ILE A 323 13.17 8.86 12.20
N PHE A 324 13.37 7.94 11.27
CA PHE A 324 14.51 7.90 10.39
C PHE A 324 14.13 8.33 8.97
N VAL A 325 15.05 9.00 8.29
CA VAL A 325 14.92 9.41 6.90
C VAL A 325 16.06 8.82 6.06
N LYS A 326 15.71 8.26 4.90
CA LYS A 326 16.66 7.93 3.82
C LYS A 326 16.27 8.64 2.52
N THR A 327 17.25 8.92 1.69
CA THR A 327 17.07 9.57 0.39
C THR A 327 17.76 8.80 -0.73
N CYS A 328 17.19 8.82 -1.93
CA CYS A 328 17.83 8.30 -3.13
C CYS A 328 17.41 9.12 -4.35
N LYS A 329 18.35 9.42 -5.25
CA LYS A 329 18.05 10.09 -6.52
C LYS A 329 18.31 9.12 -7.68
N PRO A 330 17.27 8.68 -8.41
CA PRO A 330 17.43 7.89 -9.63
C PRO A 330 18.28 8.63 -10.67
N SER A 331 19.10 7.89 -11.41
CA SER A 331 19.95 8.38 -12.49
C SER A 331 20.27 7.25 -13.46
N ALA A 332 21.06 7.52 -14.51
CA ALA A 332 21.54 6.46 -15.42
C ALA A 332 22.35 5.36 -14.73
N THR A 333 22.92 5.63 -13.54
CA THR A 333 23.74 4.67 -12.76
C THR A 333 23.14 4.28 -11.41
N LYS A 334 22.05 4.93 -10.98
CA LYS A 334 21.35 4.65 -9.72
C LYS A 334 19.88 4.34 -9.97
N THR A 335 19.42 3.19 -9.50
CA THR A 335 18.03 2.73 -9.71
C THR A 335 17.14 2.97 -8.48
N CYS A 336 17.75 3.16 -7.31
CA CYS A 336 17.15 3.06 -5.98
C CYS A 336 16.67 1.65 -5.59
N ASN A 337 16.78 0.64 -6.48
CA ASN A 337 16.47 -0.77 -6.18
C ASN A 337 17.63 -1.50 -5.49
N LEU A 338 18.69 -0.79 -5.08
CA LEU A 338 19.82 -1.33 -4.34
C LEU A 338 19.95 -0.55 -3.02
N PHE A 339 20.15 -1.24 -1.90
CA PHE A 339 20.34 -0.60 -0.59
C PHE A 339 21.47 0.44 -0.61
N ALA A 340 22.56 0.17 -1.36
CA ALA A 340 23.71 1.05 -1.54
C ALA A 340 23.42 2.32 -2.38
N ASP A 341 22.30 2.40 -3.11
CA ASP A 341 21.91 3.63 -3.80
C ASP A 341 21.42 4.72 -2.82
N TRP A 342 20.89 4.30 -1.65
CA TRP A 342 20.28 5.14 -0.63
C TRP A 342 21.31 5.76 0.32
N SER A 343 20.97 6.92 0.88
CA SER A 343 21.75 7.56 1.94
C SER A 343 21.78 6.72 3.22
N ALA A 344 22.80 6.97 4.06
CA ALA A 344 22.75 6.61 5.47
C ALA A 344 21.46 7.17 6.12
N PRO A 345 20.89 6.48 7.12
CA PRO A 345 19.68 6.93 7.80
C PRO A 345 19.97 8.16 8.68
N ILE A 346 19.12 9.18 8.60
CA ILE A 346 19.16 10.35 9.48
C ILE A 346 18.07 10.19 10.53
N ASN A 347 18.43 10.08 11.81
CA ASN A 347 17.48 10.17 12.92
C ASN A 347 17.07 11.64 13.12
N VAL A 348 15.79 11.94 12.90
CA VAL A 348 15.22 13.30 12.95
C VAL A 348 14.61 13.62 14.31
N SER A 349 13.86 12.69 14.93
CA SER A 349 13.18 12.93 16.20
C SER A 349 14.11 12.86 17.40
N LYS A 350 15.03 11.89 17.44
CA LYS A 350 16.00 11.64 18.54
C LYS A 350 15.36 11.55 19.93
N SER A 351 14.09 11.18 20.02
CA SER A 351 13.31 11.10 21.26
C SER A 351 13.46 9.76 21.96
N ALA A 352 13.72 8.66 21.26
CA ALA A 352 13.75 7.32 21.86
C ALA A 352 14.88 7.10 22.89
N LEU A 353 15.93 7.93 22.84
CA LEU A 353 17.01 7.97 23.85
C LEU A 353 16.79 9.05 24.92
N MET A 354 15.78 9.90 24.76
CA MET A 354 15.31 10.86 25.76
C MET A 354 14.24 10.22 26.66
N GLN A 355 13.83 10.94 27.69
CA GLN A 355 12.92 10.45 28.74
C GLN A 355 11.78 11.44 28.97
N SER A 356 10.59 10.94 29.34
CA SER A 356 9.50 11.74 29.89
C SER A 356 9.97 12.57 31.08
N THR A 357 9.36 13.73 31.29
CA THR A 357 9.78 14.65 32.37
C THR A 357 9.26 14.22 33.74
N GLY A 358 8.21 13.39 33.77
CA GLY A 358 7.71 12.70 34.95
C GLY A 358 8.09 11.23 35.05
N SER A 359 7.84 10.66 36.23
CA SER A 359 7.99 9.22 36.52
C SER A 359 6.61 8.57 36.70
N PHE A 360 6.35 7.50 35.96
CA PHE A 360 5.04 6.86 35.87
C PHE A 360 5.16 5.34 36.05
N ASP A 361 4.14 4.69 36.62
CA ASP A 361 4.08 3.23 36.69
C ASP A 361 3.58 2.63 35.37
N TRP A 362 4.33 2.88 34.30
CA TRP A 362 4.00 2.40 32.96
C TRP A 362 4.16 0.89 32.79
N ARG A 363 4.75 0.21 33.80
CA ARG A 363 4.92 -1.25 33.87
C ARG A 363 3.77 -1.95 34.58
N GLY A 364 2.89 -1.23 35.29
CA GLY A 364 1.78 -1.83 36.02
C GLY A 364 2.24 -2.63 37.23
N THR A 365 3.31 -2.16 37.88
CA THR A 365 4.01 -2.88 38.97
C THR A 365 3.55 -2.47 40.36
N LEU A 366 2.71 -1.44 40.45
CA LEU A 366 2.10 -0.87 41.66
C LEU A 366 3.14 -0.59 42.76
N GLY A 367 4.19 0.15 42.41
CA GLY A 367 5.18 0.60 43.39
C GLY A 367 6.57 1.00 42.86
N ASN A 368 6.84 0.86 41.56
CA ASN A 368 8.15 1.21 40.98
C ASN A 368 8.00 2.14 39.76
N PRO A 369 7.51 3.38 39.95
CA PRO A 369 7.38 4.34 38.86
C PRO A 369 8.76 4.73 38.32
N GLY A 370 8.85 4.92 37.01
CA GLY A 370 10.08 5.35 36.34
C GLY A 370 9.79 6.23 35.15
N THR A 371 10.83 6.86 34.60
CA THR A 371 10.70 7.61 33.35
C THR A 371 10.33 6.67 32.20
N TYR A 372 9.70 7.24 31.18
CA TYR A 372 9.25 6.57 29.98
C TYR A 372 10.10 7.05 28.79
N PRO A 373 10.79 6.18 28.05
CA PRO A 373 11.56 6.57 26.87
C PRO A 373 10.70 7.27 25.80
N GLY A 374 11.24 8.26 25.09
CA GLY A 374 10.48 9.09 24.16
C GLY A 374 10.04 8.37 22.86
N ASP A 375 9.00 7.54 22.96
CA ASP A 375 8.41 6.82 21.82
C ASP A 375 7.61 7.73 20.89
N ILE A 376 7.72 7.52 19.57
CA ILE A 376 6.91 8.17 18.53
C ILE A 376 5.75 7.26 18.08
N ASP A 377 4.59 7.83 17.73
CA ASP A 377 3.46 7.07 17.13
C ASP A 377 3.79 6.64 15.70
N LYS A 378 4.03 7.61 14.81
CA LYS A 378 4.33 7.38 13.39
C LYS A 378 4.97 8.61 12.75
N ALA A 379 5.65 8.41 11.62
CA ALA A 379 6.11 9.51 10.78
C ALA A 379 4.99 10.01 9.85
N ASN A 380 4.69 11.31 9.90
CA ASN A 380 3.88 12.01 8.90
C ASN A 380 4.76 12.98 8.11
N ILE A 381 4.82 12.81 6.78
CA ILE A 381 5.68 13.61 5.89
C ILE A 381 4.87 14.28 4.78
N LYS A 382 5.19 15.53 4.46
CA LYS A 382 4.55 16.28 3.38
C LYS A 382 5.56 17.14 2.61
N THR A 383 5.53 17.04 1.28
CA THR A 383 6.26 17.95 0.39
C THR A 383 5.36 19.11 -0.04
N THR A 384 5.87 20.34 0.09
CA THR A 384 5.27 21.61 -0.32
C THR A 384 6.30 22.37 -1.17
N GLY A 385 6.28 22.12 -2.49
CA GLY A 385 7.32 22.60 -3.41
C GLY A 385 8.71 22.09 -3.00
N PRO A 386 9.70 22.95 -2.71
CA PRO A 386 11.04 22.55 -2.28
C PRO A 386 11.17 22.28 -0.77
N ILE A 387 10.10 22.48 0.01
CA ILE A 387 10.06 22.26 1.45
C ILE A 387 9.48 20.87 1.72
N ILE A 388 10.12 20.12 2.60
CA ILE A 388 9.58 18.88 3.18
C ILE A 388 9.35 19.14 4.66
N THR A 389 8.17 18.80 5.16
CA THR A 389 7.81 18.89 6.57
C THR A 389 7.56 17.49 7.12
N LEU A 390 8.15 17.20 8.27
CA LEU A 390 7.80 16.08 9.15
C LEU A 390 6.97 16.60 10.32
N THR A 391 5.95 15.84 10.70
CA THR A 391 5.24 15.94 11.97
C THR A 391 5.14 14.57 12.62
N TRP A 392 5.05 14.58 13.95
CA TRP A 392 4.80 13.39 14.76
C TRP A 392 4.30 13.80 16.15
N VAL A 393 3.85 12.82 16.93
CA VAL A 393 3.72 12.94 18.39
C VAL A 393 4.75 12.06 19.08
N SER A 394 5.25 12.49 20.25
CA SER A 394 6.21 11.73 21.05
C SER A 394 5.88 11.77 22.55
N LYS A 395 6.22 10.70 23.27
CA LYS A 395 6.21 10.67 24.74
C LYS A 395 7.36 11.45 25.40
N TYR A 396 8.27 12.02 24.61
CA TYR A 396 9.20 13.06 25.05
C TYR A 396 8.54 14.44 24.97
N CYS A 397 8.54 15.18 26.10
CA CYS A 397 7.94 16.52 26.19
C CYS A 397 8.67 17.40 27.23
N PRO A 398 9.85 17.97 26.88
CA PRO A 398 10.70 18.74 27.79
C PRO A 398 10.20 20.16 28.11
N ASP A 399 9.44 20.80 27.23
CA ASP A 399 9.01 22.19 27.39
C ASP A 399 7.57 22.28 27.96
N GLY A 400 7.24 23.37 28.66
CA GLY A 400 5.85 23.76 29.02
C GLY A 400 5.03 24.26 27.82
N ASP A 401 4.20 25.30 27.95
CA ASP A 401 3.43 25.79 26.79
C ASP A 401 4.32 26.54 25.78
N PRO A 402 4.58 25.98 24.57
CA PRO A 402 5.41 26.62 23.55
C PRO A 402 4.71 27.83 22.88
N SER A 403 3.46 28.14 23.24
CA SER A 403 2.77 29.37 22.83
C SER A 403 3.33 30.62 23.54
N THR A 404 3.98 30.44 24.70
CA THR A 404 4.55 31.51 25.51
C THR A 404 5.96 31.91 25.03
N ALA A 405 6.41 33.12 25.37
CA ALA A 405 7.67 33.68 24.86
C ALA A 405 8.94 33.14 25.56
N ALA A 406 8.79 32.32 26.59
CA ALA A 406 9.88 31.68 27.33
C ALA A 406 9.61 30.17 27.41
N ILE A 407 10.65 29.34 27.49
CA ILE A 407 10.45 27.92 27.75
C ILE A 407 9.98 27.77 29.20
N GLU A 408 8.70 27.42 29.36
CA GLU A 408 8.12 27.10 30.67
C GLU A 408 8.58 25.73 31.17
N LEU A 409 8.43 25.50 32.47
CA LEU A 409 8.66 24.19 33.08
C LEU A 409 7.69 23.15 32.48
N PRO A 410 8.13 21.90 32.27
CA PRO A 410 7.30 20.87 31.68
C PRO A 410 6.10 20.52 32.57
N VAL A 411 4.94 20.34 31.93
CA VAL A 411 3.65 20.02 32.58
C VAL A 411 3.08 18.67 32.12
N GLN A 412 3.95 17.77 31.64
CA GLN A 412 3.56 16.47 31.09
C GLN A 412 2.75 15.64 32.10
N ARG A 413 1.47 15.41 31.76
CA ARG A 413 0.54 14.55 32.52
C ARG A 413 0.60 13.11 31.99
N ALA A 414 -0.18 12.23 32.60
CA ALA A 414 -0.35 10.82 32.22
C ALA A 414 -1.77 10.34 32.51
N VAL A 415 -2.20 9.25 31.86
CA VAL A 415 -3.45 8.54 32.16
C VAL A 415 -3.19 7.10 32.59
N ARG A 416 -3.95 6.62 33.57
CA ARG A 416 -3.99 5.21 33.99
C ARG A 416 -5.01 4.43 33.17
N TYR A 417 -4.59 3.31 32.59
CA TYR A 417 -5.46 2.35 31.92
C TYR A 417 -5.67 1.12 32.80
N LEU A 418 -6.87 0.96 33.38
CA LEU A 418 -7.22 -0.22 34.19
C LEU A 418 -7.13 -1.50 33.35
N GLU A 419 -7.63 -1.42 32.13
CA GLU A 419 -7.68 -2.48 31.10
C GLU A 419 -6.30 -2.83 30.53
N ARG A 420 -5.23 -2.22 31.03
CA ARG A 420 -3.83 -2.50 30.64
C ARG A 420 -2.98 -2.77 31.89
N ASN A 421 -3.53 -3.53 32.85
CA ASN A 421 -2.88 -3.88 34.12
C ASN A 421 -2.45 -2.62 34.90
N ASP A 422 -3.37 -1.66 35.06
CA ASP A 422 -3.16 -0.42 35.82
C ASP A 422 -2.00 0.48 35.37
N ARG A 423 -1.49 0.29 34.15
CA ARG A 423 -0.35 1.05 33.61
C ARG A 423 -0.67 2.53 33.48
N VAL A 424 0.22 3.37 34.01
CA VAL A 424 0.17 4.83 33.90
C VAL A 424 1.08 5.28 32.75
N ILE A 425 0.50 5.83 31.68
CA ILE A 425 1.22 6.16 30.44
C ILE A 425 1.23 7.68 30.23
N PRO A 426 2.39 8.31 30.01
CA PRO A 426 2.48 9.76 29.79
C PRO A 426 1.71 10.22 28.56
N PHE A 427 1.30 11.49 28.60
CA PHE A 427 0.74 12.20 27.47
C PHE A 427 1.83 12.51 26.44
N SER A 428 1.42 12.54 25.18
CA SER A 428 2.27 12.83 24.03
C SER A 428 2.26 14.32 23.72
N CYS A 429 3.37 14.83 23.19
CA CYS A 429 3.45 16.19 22.65
C CYS A 429 3.62 16.13 21.14
N ALA A 430 3.06 17.11 20.44
CA ALA A 430 3.19 17.26 19.00
C ALA A 430 4.52 17.93 18.64
N TRP A 431 5.12 17.51 17.53
CA TRP A 431 6.45 17.93 17.08
C TRP A 431 6.49 18.17 15.58
N THR A 432 7.44 19.00 15.13
CA THR A 432 7.78 19.14 13.70
C THR A 432 9.28 19.29 13.46
N SER A 433 9.71 18.93 12.25
CA SER A 433 11.01 19.24 11.65
C SER A 433 10.81 19.53 10.15
N TYR A 434 11.65 20.36 9.53
CA TYR A 434 11.58 20.65 8.10
C TYR A 434 12.94 20.49 7.39
N SER A 435 12.88 20.25 6.09
CA SER A 435 14.03 20.19 5.19
C SER A 435 13.78 21.02 3.94
N THR A 436 14.76 21.81 3.52
CA THR A 436 14.78 22.47 2.19
C THR A 436 15.91 21.96 1.31
N THR A 437 16.59 20.89 1.75
CA THR A 437 17.72 20.22 1.09
C THR A 437 17.32 18.84 0.55
N LYS A 438 16.02 18.66 0.23
CA LYS A 438 15.44 17.41 -0.30
C LYS A 438 15.65 16.21 0.65
N GLY A 439 15.64 16.45 1.96
CA GLY A 439 15.77 15.42 2.99
C GLY A 439 17.21 15.07 3.40
N THR A 440 18.24 15.69 2.80
CA THR A 440 19.65 15.42 3.18
C THR A 440 20.09 16.11 4.47
N SER A 441 19.33 17.10 4.94
CA SER A 441 19.47 17.74 6.25
C SER A 441 18.11 18.20 6.76
N TRP A 442 17.97 18.29 8.07
CA TRP A 442 16.71 18.63 8.75
C TRP A 442 16.96 19.72 9.80
N SER A 443 15.96 20.57 10.04
CA SER A 443 15.94 21.46 11.21
C SER A 443 15.95 20.64 12.51
N PRO A 444 16.37 21.24 13.64
CA PRO A 444 16.04 20.71 14.95
C PRO A 444 14.56 20.35 15.05
N ALA A 445 14.22 19.36 15.89
CA ALA A 445 12.83 19.09 16.25
C ALA A 445 12.29 20.27 17.10
N LYS A 446 11.05 20.71 16.83
CA LYS A 446 10.38 21.72 17.65
C LYS A 446 9.04 21.23 18.17
N GLN A 447 8.87 21.34 19.49
CA GLN A 447 7.64 21.03 20.21
C GLN A 447 6.53 22.04 19.88
N LEU A 448 5.30 21.54 19.72
CA LEU A 448 4.09 22.30 19.35
C LEU A 448 3.00 22.29 20.44
N SER A 449 3.08 21.40 21.44
CA SER A 449 2.14 21.30 22.56
C SER A 449 2.84 20.94 23.88
N SER A 450 2.18 21.13 25.03
CA SER A 450 2.81 21.14 26.38
C SER A 450 2.73 19.83 27.18
N GLY A 451 1.99 18.83 26.70
CA GLY A 451 1.77 17.57 27.42
C GLY A 451 0.78 17.69 28.58
N GLU A 452 0.14 18.84 28.73
CA GLU A 452 -1.02 19.04 29.59
C GLU A 452 -2.25 18.23 29.11
N ARG A 453 -2.29 17.96 27.81
CA ARG A 453 -3.33 17.21 27.10
C ARG A 453 -2.64 16.24 26.13
N ASP A 454 -3.18 15.05 25.91
CA ASP A 454 -2.51 13.98 25.15
C ASP A 454 -2.68 14.22 23.64
N ALA A 455 -1.58 14.56 22.96
CA ALA A 455 -1.59 14.87 21.53
C ALA A 455 -1.58 13.60 20.66
N ILE A 456 -2.41 13.58 19.61
CA ILE A 456 -2.42 12.51 18.59
C ILE A 456 -2.94 13.02 17.23
N GLN A 457 -2.86 12.17 16.21
CA GLN A 457 -3.36 12.44 14.86
C GLN A 457 -2.81 13.76 14.27
N ASP A 458 -1.52 13.97 14.42
CA ASP A 458 -0.81 15.07 13.78
C ASP A 458 -0.83 14.93 12.25
N ALA A 459 -0.87 16.08 11.58
CA ALA A 459 -0.78 16.20 10.14
C ALA A 459 -0.25 17.59 9.74
N SER A 460 0.34 17.66 8.55
CA SER A 460 0.78 18.92 7.95
C SER A 460 0.37 19.06 6.49
N SER A 461 0.20 20.31 6.06
CA SER A 461 -0.08 20.69 4.67
C SER A 461 0.60 22.01 4.36
N GLY A 462 0.51 22.49 3.12
CA GLY A 462 1.07 23.79 2.78
C GLY A 462 0.86 24.16 1.31
N SER A 463 1.27 25.39 0.99
CA SER A 463 1.31 25.92 -0.36
C SER A 463 2.48 26.89 -0.49
N ILE A 464 3.11 26.91 -1.66
CA ILE A 464 4.19 27.84 -2.00
C ILE A 464 3.96 28.34 -3.43
N SER A 465 4.18 29.64 -3.67
CA SER A 465 4.05 30.20 -5.02
C SER A 465 5.30 29.87 -5.83
N THR A 466 5.14 29.00 -6.83
CA THR A 466 6.18 28.68 -7.82
C THR A 466 6.12 29.58 -9.07
N ASP A 467 5.09 30.42 -9.20
CA ASP A 467 5.00 31.44 -10.25
C ASP A 467 6.09 32.50 -10.06
N THR A 468 7.02 32.56 -11.02
CA THR A 468 8.17 33.48 -11.05
C THR A 468 7.79 34.94 -11.26
N SER A 469 6.56 35.22 -11.71
CA SER A 469 6.04 36.58 -11.89
C SER A 469 5.34 37.13 -10.65
N SER A 470 5.04 36.27 -9.66
CA SER A 470 4.35 36.63 -8.43
C SER A 470 5.28 37.35 -7.44
N ALA A 471 4.78 38.40 -6.78
CA ALA A 471 5.47 39.02 -5.63
C ALA A 471 5.63 38.06 -4.43
N SER A 472 4.90 36.93 -4.43
CA SER A 472 5.04 35.83 -3.48
C SER A 472 5.93 34.70 -4.00
N TYR A 473 6.59 34.82 -5.17
CA TYR A 473 7.49 33.79 -5.69
C TYR A 473 8.48 33.30 -4.62
N ASN A 474 8.62 31.98 -4.48
CA ASN A 474 9.45 31.33 -3.46
C ASN A 474 9.05 31.68 -2.00
N LYS A 475 7.86 32.24 -1.80
CA LYS A 475 7.22 32.44 -0.50
C LYS A 475 6.00 31.54 -0.38
N GLY A 476 5.75 31.06 0.83
CA GLY A 476 4.71 30.09 1.09
C GLY A 476 4.37 29.97 2.55
N GLN A 477 3.53 28.99 2.84
CA GLN A 477 3.01 28.74 4.16
C GLN A 477 2.87 27.23 4.39
N ILE A 478 3.22 26.80 5.60
CA ILE A 478 3.03 25.45 6.11
C ILE A 478 1.99 25.53 7.22
N VAL A 479 1.11 24.55 7.31
CA VAL A 479 0.04 24.48 8.30
C VAL A 479 0.01 23.12 8.98
N TYR A 480 -0.36 23.14 10.24
CA TYR A 480 -0.27 22.02 11.17
C TYR A 480 -1.61 21.82 11.85
N SER A 481 -2.02 20.56 12.03
CA SER A 481 -3.12 20.22 12.93
C SER A 481 -2.84 18.94 13.69
N TRP A 482 -3.32 18.86 14.92
CA TRP A 482 -3.38 17.64 15.72
C TRP A 482 -4.61 17.71 16.62
N GLN A 483 -4.88 16.63 17.33
CA GLN A 483 -5.92 16.51 18.34
C GLN A 483 -5.25 16.48 19.72
N GLU A 484 -5.84 17.13 20.73
CA GLU A 484 -5.41 17.00 22.13
C GLU A 484 -6.58 16.62 23.04
N ASP A 485 -6.43 15.52 23.79
CA ASP A 485 -7.42 15.03 24.76
C ASP A 485 -6.99 15.40 26.20
N PRO A 486 -7.77 16.21 26.94
CA PRO A 486 -7.40 16.66 28.29
C PRO A 486 -7.48 15.59 29.37
N GLN A 487 -8.10 14.45 29.08
CA GLN A 487 -8.23 13.30 29.98
C GLN A 487 -7.50 12.07 29.44
N GLY A 488 -6.59 12.26 28.48
CA GLY A 488 -5.81 11.18 27.88
C GLY A 488 -6.60 10.37 26.87
N LEU A 489 -5.88 9.65 26.01
CA LEU A 489 -6.49 8.96 24.87
C LEU A 489 -7.41 7.80 25.31
N ALA A 490 -8.70 7.94 25.09
CA ALA A 490 -9.66 6.86 25.33
C ALA A 490 -9.34 5.61 24.48
N LEU A 491 -9.54 4.42 25.07
CA LEU A 491 -9.41 3.15 24.36
C LEU A 491 -10.57 2.97 23.36
N GLY A 492 -10.28 2.30 22.24
CA GLY A 492 -11.30 1.80 21.33
C GLY A 492 -12.24 0.77 21.99
N GLU A 493 -13.49 0.71 21.53
CA GLU A 493 -14.53 -0.21 22.03
C GLU A 493 -14.86 -1.37 21.06
N ALA A 494 -14.11 -1.56 19.96
CA ALA A 494 -14.44 -2.58 18.96
C ALA A 494 -13.25 -2.97 18.05
N ASP A 495 -13.04 -4.28 17.90
CA ASP A 495 -11.96 -4.90 17.12
C ASP A 495 -11.92 -4.42 15.66
N GLY A 496 -10.87 -3.67 15.35
CA GLY A 496 -10.64 -3.01 14.08
C GLY A 496 -9.53 -1.96 14.20
N PRO A 497 -9.09 -1.30 13.10
CA PRO A 497 -8.01 -0.31 13.16
C PRO A 497 -8.41 0.94 13.97
N GLY A 498 -8.26 0.83 15.30
CA GLY A 498 -9.02 1.57 16.30
C GLY A 498 -8.87 1.02 17.72
N ASP A 499 -8.56 -0.28 17.90
CA ASP A 499 -8.26 -0.86 19.22
C ASP A 499 -7.11 -0.14 19.92
N GLY A 500 -7.30 0.16 21.19
CA GLY A 500 -6.36 0.96 21.98
C GLY A 500 -6.46 2.47 21.76
N ALA A 501 -5.47 3.19 22.30
CA ALA A 501 -5.39 4.65 22.39
C ALA A 501 -5.12 5.34 21.04
N SER A 502 -6.06 5.21 20.09
CA SER A 502 -5.89 5.67 18.71
C SER A 502 -6.41 7.08 18.41
N GLY A 503 -6.92 7.80 19.42
CA GLY A 503 -7.63 9.08 19.26
C GLY A 503 -8.96 8.96 18.51
N ALA A 504 -9.46 7.74 18.31
CA ALA A 504 -10.74 7.47 17.66
C ALA A 504 -11.92 7.75 18.59
N ASN A 505 -11.84 7.22 19.81
CA ASN A 505 -12.66 7.61 20.94
C ASN A 505 -11.97 8.78 21.64
N VAL A 506 -12.76 9.69 22.21
CA VAL A 506 -12.30 10.97 22.75
C VAL A 506 -13.15 11.38 23.93
N ASN A 507 -12.55 12.05 24.91
CA ASN A 507 -13.28 12.64 26.02
C ASN A 507 -13.95 13.97 25.60
N GLY A 508 -14.91 14.42 26.40
CA GLY A 508 -15.52 15.73 26.22
C GLY A 508 -14.53 16.84 26.55
N GLY A 509 -14.36 17.82 25.67
CA GLY A 509 -13.31 18.85 25.77
C GLY A 509 -12.06 18.56 24.94
N THR A 510 -12.02 17.42 24.23
CA THR A 510 -10.97 17.14 23.24
C THR A 510 -11.12 18.05 22.03
N ASP A 511 -10.06 18.76 21.67
CA ASP A 511 -10.09 19.78 20.62
C ASP A 511 -9.06 19.53 19.51
N VAL A 512 -9.35 20.05 18.32
CA VAL A 512 -8.36 20.19 17.26
C VAL A 512 -7.50 21.42 17.55
N TRP A 513 -6.20 21.26 17.48
CA TRP A 513 -5.22 22.33 17.58
C TRP A 513 -4.62 22.65 16.22
N TYR A 514 -4.17 23.89 16.05
CA TYR A 514 -3.68 24.43 14.80
C TYR A 514 -2.45 25.30 15.02
N SER A 515 -1.47 25.20 14.13
CA SER A 515 -0.36 26.14 14.01
C SER A 515 -0.05 26.36 12.52
N TYR A 516 0.70 27.42 12.21
CA TYR A 516 1.18 27.69 10.87
C TYR A 516 2.56 28.33 10.89
N ALA A 517 3.28 28.20 9.80
CA ALA A 517 4.53 28.90 9.55
C ALA A 517 4.47 29.64 8.21
N THR A 518 5.02 30.85 8.16
CA THR A 518 5.34 31.53 6.88
C THR A 518 6.78 31.23 6.50
N VAL A 519 7.01 30.93 5.22
CA VAL A 519 8.32 30.57 4.69
C VAL A 519 8.71 31.50 3.53
N ASP A 520 9.94 32.00 3.54
CA ASP A 520 10.47 32.90 2.50
C ASP A 520 11.85 32.43 2.02
N LEU A 521 11.85 31.68 0.92
CA LEU A 521 13.05 31.09 0.32
C LEU A 521 13.84 32.08 -0.54
N THR A 522 13.43 33.36 -0.61
CA THR A 522 14.16 34.40 -1.37
C THR A 522 15.34 34.99 -0.58
N GLN A 523 15.48 34.64 0.69
CA GLN A 523 16.47 35.24 1.59
C GLN A 523 17.89 34.75 1.30
N THR A 524 18.83 35.70 1.24
CA THR A 524 20.24 35.46 0.94
C THR A 524 21.15 35.97 2.06
N PRO A 525 22.09 35.15 2.59
CA PRO A 525 22.26 33.74 2.29
C PRO A 525 21.03 32.94 2.74
N ALA A 526 20.70 31.86 2.02
CA ALA A 526 19.76 30.88 2.53
C ALA A 526 20.30 30.35 3.88
N PRO A 527 19.45 30.09 4.88
CA PRO A 527 19.93 29.64 6.17
C PRO A 527 20.74 28.36 6.05
N ALA A 528 21.71 28.18 6.96
CA ALA A 528 22.49 26.96 6.99
C ALA A 528 21.57 25.73 7.09
N PRO A 529 21.91 24.61 6.41
CA PRO A 529 21.27 23.32 6.62
C PRO A 529 21.06 23.02 8.11
N GLY A 530 19.80 22.99 8.56
CA GLY A 530 19.46 22.80 9.98
C GLY A 530 19.25 24.08 10.79
N ALA A 531 18.95 25.23 10.17
CA ALA A 531 18.63 26.47 10.88
C ALA A 531 17.38 26.37 11.78
N GLU A 532 17.40 27.16 12.86
CA GLU A 532 16.32 27.23 13.84
C GLU A 532 15.04 27.94 13.32
N TYR A 533 13.97 27.80 14.10
CA TYR A 533 12.66 28.39 13.86
C TYR A 533 12.61 29.87 14.25
N ASN A 534 11.55 30.56 13.82
CA ASN A 534 11.29 31.96 14.14
C ASN A 534 12.37 32.93 13.60
N THR A 535 13.07 32.49 12.56
CA THR A 535 13.83 33.36 11.67
C THR A 535 12.89 34.04 10.67
N THR A 536 13.36 35.08 9.97
CA THR A 536 12.61 35.66 8.84
C THR A 536 12.34 34.64 7.73
N TYR A 537 13.11 33.55 7.67
CA TYR A 537 13.00 32.49 6.66
C TYR A 537 11.93 31.44 7.00
N TYR A 538 11.84 30.98 8.25
CA TYR A 538 10.84 30.01 8.71
C TYR A 538 10.20 30.49 10.02
N ASN A 539 9.13 31.28 9.91
CA ASN A 539 8.46 31.89 11.05
C ASN A 539 7.23 31.06 11.45
N LEU A 540 7.46 30.08 12.33
CA LEU A 540 6.43 29.28 13.00
C LEU A 540 5.71 30.10 14.07
N ARG A 541 4.38 30.03 14.07
CA ARG A 541 3.52 30.76 15.03
C ARG A 541 3.08 29.88 16.20
N PRO A 542 2.79 30.48 17.36
CA PRO A 542 2.16 29.81 18.49
C PRO A 542 0.95 28.96 18.10
N SER A 543 0.85 27.79 18.72
CA SER A 543 -0.29 26.89 18.60
C SER A 543 -1.56 27.50 19.15
N GLN A 544 -2.70 27.22 18.53
CA GLN A 544 -4.01 27.72 18.93
C GLN A 544 -5.06 26.62 18.80
N ARG A 545 -5.98 26.55 19.76
CA ARG A 545 -7.17 25.70 19.69
C ARG A 545 -8.04 26.16 18.51
N LEU A 546 -8.34 25.27 17.56
CA LEU A 546 -9.19 25.57 16.39
C LEU A 546 -10.68 25.49 16.72
N THR A 547 -11.05 24.58 17.62
CA THR A 547 -12.44 24.21 17.94
C THR A 547 -12.86 24.69 19.35
N ASP A 548 -14.12 24.51 19.70
CA ASP A 548 -14.78 24.97 20.94
C ASP A 548 -15.35 23.82 21.80
N ASN A 549 -14.77 22.62 21.73
CA ASN A 549 -15.23 21.48 22.52
C ASN A 549 -15.00 21.68 24.02
N TRP A 550 -13.89 22.32 24.41
CA TRP A 550 -13.73 22.85 25.76
C TRP A 550 -14.62 24.08 25.98
N THR A 551 -15.66 23.93 26.80
CA THR A 551 -16.70 24.96 27.01
C THR A 551 -16.38 25.91 28.18
N ASN A 552 -15.09 26.17 28.44
CA ASN A 552 -14.59 26.87 29.63
C ASN A 552 -15.04 26.21 30.95
N GLN A 553 -15.10 24.88 30.95
CA GLN A 553 -15.44 24.05 32.12
C GLN A 553 -14.25 23.20 32.54
N TYR A 554 -14.21 22.84 33.82
CA TYR A 554 -13.19 21.96 34.39
C TYR A 554 -13.84 20.79 35.13
N GLY A 555 -13.20 19.63 35.08
CA GLY A 555 -13.63 18.39 35.72
C GLY A 555 -13.29 17.15 34.88
N ILE A 556 -13.77 16.00 35.31
CA ILE A 556 -13.70 14.73 34.54
C ILE A 556 -15.04 14.41 33.87
N ASN A 557 -15.02 13.72 32.74
CA ASN A 557 -16.23 13.22 32.06
C ASN A 557 -16.76 11.92 32.69
N GLY A 558 -15.89 11.09 33.26
CA GLY A 558 -16.24 9.89 34.01
C GLY A 558 -16.49 10.14 35.51
N SER A 559 -16.65 9.05 36.26
CA SER A 559 -16.89 9.08 37.72
C SER A 559 -15.62 8.98 38.57
N VAL A 560 -14.45 8.76 37.95
CA VAL A 560 -13.16 8.57 38.63
C VAL A 560 -12.07 9.29 37.83
N ASN A 561 -11.19 9.97 38.56
CA ASN A 561 -10.02 10.63 37.99
C ASN A 561 -8.86 9.62 37.84
N TYR A 562 -8.32 9.55 36.63
CA TYR A 562 -7.19 8.70 36.27
C TYR A 562 -5.99 9.50 35.73
N ILE A 563 -6.00 10.83 35.92
CA ILE A 563 -5.02 11.74 35.34
C ILE A 563 -3.97 12.10 36.37
N TYR A 564 -2.72 11.84 36.05
CA TYR A 564 -1.58 12.02 36.95
C TYR A 564 -0.63 13.10 36.42
N ASP A 565 -0.03 13.88 37.31
CA ASP A 565 1.06 14.80 36.97
C ASP A 565 2.41 14.06 36.91
N GLY A 566 3.47 14.77 36.53
CA GLY A 566 4.82 14.20 36.44
C GLY A 566 5.42 13.71 37.76
N SER A 567 4.80 14.01 38.92
CA SER A 567 5.19 13.47 40.23
C SER A 567 4.49 12.13 40.56
N GLY A 568 3.54 11.70 39.72
CA GLY A 568 2.67 10.57 40.01
C GLY A 568 1.51 10.90 40.95
N THR A 569 1.18 12.18 41.13
CA THR A 569 0.03 12.64 41.93
C THR A 569 -1.19 12.85 41.03
N ASN A 570 -2.40 12.55 41.50
CA ASN A 570 -3.62 12.85 40.73
C ASN A 570 -3.79 14.37 40.53
N VAL A 571 -4.00 14.77 39.28
CA VAL A 571 -4.24 16.17 38.90
C VAL A 571 -5.59 16.61 39.45
N PRO A 572 -5.72 17.76 40.13
CA PRO A 572 -7.01 18.24 40.62
C PRO A 572 -8.03 18.39 39.49
N GLU A 573 -9.24 17.87 39.67
CA GLU A 573 -10.31 17.92 38.66
C GLU A 573 -10.61 19.36 38.20
N SER A 574 -10.46 20.35 39.09
CA SER A 574 -10.57 21.78 38.79
C SER A 574 -9.51 22.35 37.84
N SER A 575 -8.57 21.53 37.37
CA SER A 575 -7.50 21.88 36.40
C SER A 575 -7.46 20.94 35.19
N ILE A 576 -8.47 20.09 35.03
CA ILE A 576 -8.66 19.21 33.87
C ILE A 576 -9.75 19.84 33.00
N GLU A 577 -9.46 20.17 31.74
CA GLU A 577 -10.45 20.73 30.82
C GLU A 577 -11.57 19.72 30.51
N LYS A 578 -12.81 20.23 30.40
CA LYS A 578 -14.00 19.42 30.13
C LYS A 578 -14.94 20.06 29.10
N GLY A 579 -15.66 19.20 28.38
CA GLY A 579 -16.73 19.56 27.46
C GLY A 579 -17.84 18.50 27.37
N GLN A 580 -18.85 18.77 26.54
CA GLN A 580 -19.89 17.80 26.15
C GLN A 580 -19.55 17.07 24.84
N THR A 581 -18.88 17.76 23.92
CA THR A 581 -18.42 17.26 22.62
C THR A 581 -16.91 17.01 22.65
N GLY A 582 -16.40 16.26 21.69
CA GLY A 582 -14.96 16.05 21.50
C GLY A 582 -14.63 15.79 20.04
N ALA A 583 -13.61 16.47 19.52
CA ALA A 583 -13.14 16.35 18.15
C ALA A 583 -12.09 15.25 18.00
N ALA A 584 -12.16 14.50 16.90
CA ALA A 584 -11.33 13.33 16.63
C ALA A 584 -10.83 13.30 15.18
N ARG A 585 -9.59 12.83 14.99
CA ARG A 585 -8.99 12.55 13.67
C ARG A 585 -9.08 13.72 12.67
N PRO A 586 -8.48 14.89 12.97
CA PRO A 586 -8.39 15.99 12.02
C PRO A 586 -7.57 15.59 10.78
N ASN A 587 -8.06 16.01 9.61
CA ASN A 587 -7.31 16.05 8.36
C ASN A 587 -7.11 17.51 7.98
N ILE A 588 -5.89 17.89 7.56
CA ILE A 588 -5.55 19.25 7.13
C ILE A 588 -5.10 19.33 5.66
N GLY A 589 -5.59 20.36 4.98
CA GLY A 589 -5.34 20.67 3.59
C GLY A 589 -5.07 22.15 3.40
N MET A 590 -4.56 22.50 2.22
CA MET A 590 -4.39 23.89 1.82
C MET A 590 -4.55 24.04 0.32
N VAL A 591 -5.21 25.13 -0.09
CA VAL A 591 -5.34 25.56 -1.48
C VAL A 591 -5.09 27.06 -1.52
N GLY A 592 -4.00 27.48 -2.17
CA GLY A 592 -3.53 28.87 -2.08
C GLY A 592 -3.28 29.27 -0.63
N SER A 593 -3.92 30.34 -0.18
CA SER A 593 -3.86 30.83 1.22
C SER A 593 -4.99 30.30 2.12
N THR A 594 -5.90 29.47 1.61
CA THR A 594 -7.00 28.90 2.39
C THR A 594 -6.58 27.56 3.01
N THR A 595 -6.55 27.53 4.33
CA THR A 595 -6.49 26.31 5.13
C THR A 595 -7.84 25.61 5.11
N ILE A 596 -7.80 24.28 4.99
CA ILE A 596 -8.96 23.40 5.07
C ILE A 596 -8.73 22.43 6.22
N VAL A 597 -9.69 22.27 7.12
CA VAL A 597 -9.67 21.22 8.17
C VAL A 597 -11.00 20.49 8.19
N ALA A 598 -10.95 19.16 8.25
CA ALA A 598 -12.13 18.31 8.41
C ALA A 598 -11.88 17.20 9.44
N TYR A 599 -12.82 17.00 10.36
CA TYR A 599 -12.69 16.08 11.50
C TYR A 599 -14.04 15.42 11.85
N GLU A 600 -13.99 14.38 12.68
CA GLU A 600 -15.16 13.76 13.31
C GLU A 600 -15.41 14.46 14.65
N GLU A 601 -16.64 14.79 15.04
CA GLU A 601 -16.95 15.33 16.38
C GLU A 601 -18.12 14.58 17.02
N THR A 602 -18.04 14.26 18.32
CA THR A 602 -19.16 13.63 19.04
C THR A 602 -20.36 14.55 19.12
N LYS A 603 -21.58 14.00 19.03
CA LYS A 603 -22.82 14.79 18.87
C LYS A 603 -23.16 15.72 20.05
N GLY A 604 -22.61 15.52 21.24
CA GLY A 604 -22.90 16.35 22.43
C GLY A 604 -24.33 16.20 22.98
N SER A 605 -25.03 15.14 22.60
CA SER A 605 -26.46 14.89 22.90
C SER A 605 -26.78 14.63 24.38
N ASN A 606 -25.76 14.54 25.26
CA ASN A 606 -25.85 14.05 26.64
C ASN A 606 -26.47 12.65 26.76
N GLY A 607 -26.20 11.76 25.80
CA GLY A 607 -26.66 10.37 25.80
C GLY A 607 -28.06 10.16 25.20
N LEU A 608 -28.61 11.16 24.50
CA LEU A 608 -29.87 11.02 23.75
C LEU A 608 -29.66 10.44 22.34
N ASP A 609 -28.46 10.58 21.78
CA ASP A 609 -28.06 10.15 20.44
C ASP A 609 -26.53 10.02 20.37
N ASP A 610 -26.04 8.80 20.17
CA ASP A 610 -24.61 8.50 20.17
C ASP A 610 -23.98 8.56 18.78
N GLY A 611 -22.66 8.74 18.77
CA GLY A 611 -21.83 8.81 17.58
C GLY A 611 -21.43 10.24 17.22
N LYS A 612 -21.32 10.55 15.92
CA LYS A 612 -20.53 11.70 15.43
C LYS A 612 -21.06 12.39 14.19
N PHE A 613 -20.79 13.69 14.12
CA PHE A 613 -20.86 14.52 12.92
C PHE A 613 -19.51 14.56 12.19
N VAL A 614 -19.54 14.93 10.91
CA VAL A 614 -18.34 15.40 10.19
C VAL A 614 -18.41 16.92 10.08
N ARG A 615 -17.38 17.59 10.60
CA ARG A 615 -17.23 19.04 10.56
C ARG A 615 -16.20 19.49 9.53
N TYR A 616 -16.39 20.72 9.05
CA TYR A 616 -15.60 21.32 7.97
C TYR A 616 -15.29 22.80 8.23
N HIS A 617 -14.04 23.18 8.04
CA HIS A 617 -13.50 24.54 8.16
C HIS A 617 -12.76 24.92 6.89
N ALA A 618 -12.95 26.16 6.42
CA ALA A 618 -12.22 26.75 5.30
C ALA A 618 -11.91 28.23 5.58
N PHE A 619 -10.68 28.55 6.00
CA PHE A 619 -10.30 29.88 6.49
C PHE A 619 -8.92 30.34 5.96
N PRO A 620 -8.62 31.64 5.90
CA PRO A 620 -7.28 32.14 5.57
C PRO A 620 -6.27 31.66 6.62
N TYR A 621 -5.15 31.08 6.20
CA TYR A 621 -4.24 30.35 7.10
C TYR A 621 -3.74 31.15 8.32
N ALA A 622 -3.56 32.46 8.17
CA ALA A 622 -3.11 33.39 9.20
C ALA A 622 -4.24 33.98 10.06
N THR A 623 -5.51 33.63 9.77
CA THR A 623 -6.71 34.13 10.45
C THR A 623 -7.48 32.94 11.00
N VAL A 624 -6.93 32.35 12.07
CA VAL A 624 -7.56 31.24 12.80
C VAL A 624 -8.96 31.68 13.28
N PRO A 625 -10.01 30.86 13.08
CA PRO A 625 -11.36 31.22 13.52
C PRO A 625 -11.42 31.55 15.01
N ALA A 626 -12.09 32.65 15.36
CA ALA A 626 -12.15 33.18 16.72
C ALA A 626 -13.58 33.53 17.20
N THR A 627 -14.56 33.63 16.30
CA THR A 627 -15.98 33.75 16.66
C THR A 627 -16.55 32.39 17.04
N ALA A 628 -17.63 32.33 17.82
CA ALA A 628 -18.26 31.07 18.22
C ALA A 628 -18.63 30.19 17.00
N ALA A 629 -19.37 30.74 16.03
CA ALA A 629 -19.67 30.04 14.77
C ALA A 629 -18.41 29.66 13.98
N GLY A 630 -17.34 30.45 14.06
CA GLY A 630 -16.06 30.14 13.44
C GLY A 630 -15.34 28.96 14.09
N LYS A 631 -15.37 28.83 15.41
CA LYS A 631 -14.82 27.69 16.16
C LYS A 631 -15.64 26.42 15.94
N ALA A 632 -16.97 26.55 15.96
CA ALA A 632 -17.91 25.47 15.71
C ALA A 632 -17.64 24.77 14.37
N GLY A 633 -17.41 25.53 13.30
CA GLY A 633 -17.27 25.00 11.95
C GLY A 633 -18.53 24.30 11.44
N CYS A 634 -18.57 24.01 10.14
CA CYS A 634 -19.81 23.54 9.51
C CYS A 634 -20.00 22.02 9.57
N ILE A 635 -21.13 21.58 10.11
CA ILE A 635 -21.60 20.20 9.99
C ILE A 635 -22.01 19.93 8.54
N ILE A 636 -21.34 18.97 7.89
CA ILE A 636 -21.58 18.62 6.47
C ILE A 636 -22.17 17.22 6.26
N SER A 637 -22.16 16.36 7.28
CA SER A 637 -22.87 15.07 7.29
C SER A 637 -24.38 15.23 7.44
N ASP A 638 -25.15 14.17 7.22
CA ASP A 638 -26.55 14.11 7.67
C ASP A 638 -26.59 14.08 9.21
N PRO A 639 -27.22 15.05 9.91
CA PRO A 639 -27.25 15.08 11.37
C PRO A 639 -27.98 13.90 12.02
N SER A 640 -28.91 13.27 11.29
CA SER A 640 -29.64 12.08 11.76
C SER A 640 -28.81 10.79 11.70
N LYS A 641 -27.55 10.88 11.24
CA LYS A 641 -26.66 9.75 10.96
C LYS A 641 -25.35 9.85 11.74
N ASN A 642 -24.59 8.77 11.68
CA ASN A 642 -23.29 8.63 12.31
C ASN A 642 -22.17 8.63 11.27
N ALA A 643 -21.53 9.80 11.14
CA ALA A 643 -20.54 10.10 10.13
C ALA A 643 -19.11 9.99 10.71
N ARG A 644 -18.21 9.33 9.97
CA ARG A 644 -16.87 8.98 10.45
C ARG A 644 -15.85 8.82 9.33
N ARG A 645 -14.56 8.84 9.67
CA ARG A 645 -13.41 8.66 8.75
C ARG A 645 -13.40 9.67 7.60
N VAL A 646 -13.68 10.95 7.83
CA VAL A 646 -13.64 11.96 6.76
C VAL A 646 -12.26 12.03 6.09
N ARG A 647 -12.28 12.30 4.78
CA ARG A 647 -11.12 12.63 3.94
C ARG A 647 -11.51 13.70 2.93
N PHE A 648 -10.50 14.32 2.31
CA PHE A 648 -10.72 15.16 1.14
C PHE A 648 -9.55 15.10 0.15
N LEU A 649 -9.82 15.59 -1.06
CA LEU A 649 -8.88 15.79 -2.15
C LEU A 649 -9.00 17.24 -2.60
N THR A 650 -7.88 17.88 -2.91
CA THR A 650 -7.83 19.30 -3.28
C THR A 650 -7.00 19.53 -4.54
N GLN A 651 -7.33 20.55 -5.31
CA GLN A 651 -6.49 21.08 -6.39
C GLN A 651 -6.57 22.61 -6.45
N SER A 652 -5.67 23.25 -7.21
CA SER A 652 -5.67 24.71 -7.31
C SER A 652 -6.87 25.23 -8.12
N PRO A 653 -7.28 26.50 -7.97
CA PRO A 653 -8.30 27.10 -8.83
C PRO A 653 -7.93 27.05 -10.32
N THR A 654 -6.64 27.16 -10.65
CA THR A 654 -6.10 27.02 -12.01
C THR A 654 -6.29 25.61 -12.55
N ASP A 655 -6.04 24.59 -11.72
CA ASP A 655 -6.23 23.18 -12.10
C ASP A 655 -7.70 22.80 -12.24
N ALA A 656 -8.56 23.34 -11.36
CA ALA A 656 -10.00 23.11 -11.40
C ALA A 656 -10.67 23.76 -12.62
N GLY A 657 -10.12 24.87 -13.13
CA GLY A 657 -10.75 25.71 -14.13
C GLY A 657 -11.93 26.54 -13.59
N THR A 658 -12.52 27.35 -14.45
CA THR A 658 -13.62 28.25 -14.05
C THR A 658 -14.84 27.47 -13.57
N GLY A 659 -15.22 27.66 -12.31
CA GLY A 659 -16.35 26.97 -11.68
C GLY A 659 -16.09 25.51 -11.29
N GLY A 660 -14.87 24.99 -11.48
CA GLY A 660 -14.61 23.57 -11.34
C GLY A 660 -14.39 23.05 -9.92
N ILE A 661 -14.18 21.74 -9.79
CA ILE A 661 -13.99 21.06 -8.49
C ILE A 661 -12.67 21.52 -7.85
N GLN A 662 -12.72 22.31 -6.79
CA GLN A 662 -11.51 22.65 -6.01
C GLN A 662 -11.27 21.68 -4.86
N ILE A 663 -12.34 21.07 -4.34
CA ILE A 663 -12.28 20.06 -3.27
C ILE A 663 -13.33 18.96 -3.47
N GLY A 664 -12.97 17.72 -3.20
CA GLY A 664 -13.92 16.62 -2.96
C GLY A 664 -13.78 16.13 -1.53
N ILE A 665 -14.85 16.17 -0.73
CA ILE A 665 -14.89 15.76 0.69
C ILE A 665 -15.77 14.51 0.80
N PHE A 666 -15.30 13.48 1.51
CA PHE A 666 -15.99 12.19 1.58
C PHE A 666 -15.78 11.49 2.92
N TRP A 667 -16.79 10.74 3.37
CA TRP A 667 -16.83 10.11 4.70
C TRP A 667 -17.65 8.82 4.68
N LYS A 668 -17.52 7.99 5.73
CA LYS A 668 -18.45 6.88 6.02
C LYS A 668 -19.67 7.40 6.76
N GLU A 669 -20.88 7.01 6.37
CA GLU A 669 -22.15 7.41 7.02
C GLU A 669 -23.11 6.23 7.16
N GLY A 670 -23.90 6.19 8.23
CA GLY A 670 -24.96 5.21 8.43
C GLY A 670 -25.69 5.43 9.77
N SER A 671 -26.80 4.74 10.00
CA SER A 671 -27.50 4.81 11.29
C SER A 671 -26.67 4.29 12.47
N TYR A 672 -25.88 3.23 12.28
CA TYR A 672 -25.07 2.63 13.35
C TYR A 672 -23.81 3.45 13.63
N ASP A 673 -23.49 3.62 14.91
CA ASP A 673 -22.15 3.99 15.37
C ASP A 673 -21.18 2.79 15.21
N LYS A 674 -19.99 2.90 15.81
CA LYS A 674 -18.98 1.84 16.04
C LYS A 674 -19.09 0.56 15.17
N GLY A 675 -18.37 0.53 14.04
CA GLY A 675 -18.16 -0.69 13.25
C GLY A 675 -19.32 -1.15 12.36
N GLY A 676 -20.56 -0.72 12.63
CA GLY A 676 -21.74 -1.17 11.90
C GLY A 676 -21.83 -0.76 10.41
N PRO A 677 -22.84 -1.30 9.68
CA PRO A 677 -23.15 -1.00 8.28
C PRO A 677 -23.15 0.50 7.97
N SER A 678 -22.57 0.87 6.83
CA SER A 678 -22.42 2.28 6.42
C SER A 678 -21.86 2.44 4.99
N ASP A 679 -22.32 3.48 4.31
CA ASP A 679 -21.94 3.88 2.95
C ASP A 679 -20.86 4.95 2.91
N ILE A 680 -20.34 5.25 1.71
CA ILE A 680 -19.49 6.41 1.43
C ILE A 680 -20.33 7.55 0.84
N ARG A 681 -20.36 8.67 1.55
CA ARG A 681 -20.96 9.94 1.13
C ARG A 681 -19.91 10.89 0.59
N VAL A 682 -20.31 11.76 -0.35
CA VAL A 682 -19.42 12.75 -0.99
C VAL A 682 -20.10 14.12 -1.13
N ARG A 683 -19.30 15.20 -0.97
CA ARG A 683 -19.60 16.56 -1.45
C ARG A 683 -18.43 17.09 -2.27
N ARG A 684 -18.72 17.99 -3.22
CA ARG A 684 -17.79 18.58 -4.20
C ARG A 684 -17.88 20.10 -4.08
N GLY A 685 -16.79 20.77 -3.72
CA GLY A 685 -16.70 22.23 -3.71
C GLY A 685 -16.45 22.76 -5.11
N MET A 686 -17.48 23.38 -5.71
CA MET A 686 -17.46 23.89 -7.08
C MET A 686 -17.14 25.38 -7.09
N GLY A 687 -16.08 25.77 -7.81
CA GLY A 687 -15.62 27.15 -7.93
C GLY A 687 -15.07 27.78 -6.64
N GLY A 688 -14.97 27.02 -5.55
CA GLY A 688 -14.53 27.52 -4.25
C GLY A 688 -14.48 26.44 -3.16
N LEU A 689 -14.10 26.87 -1.96
CA LEU A 689 -13.80 26.03 -0.80
C LEU A 689 -14.71 26.32 0.40
N GLN A 690 -15.59 27.32 0.33
CA GLN A 690 -16.49 27.63 1.45
C GLN A 690 -17.62 26.60 1.53
N PRO A 691 -18.26 26.41 2.71
CA PRO A 691 -19.41 25.51 2.84
C PRO A 691 -20.51 25.77 1.79
N ALA A 692 -20.73 27.03 1.43
CA ALA A 692 -21.67 27.45 0.38
C ALA A 692 -21.27 27.04 -1.06
N ASN A 693 -20.03 26.61 -1.30
CA ASN A 693 -19.58 26.06 -2.57
C ASN A 693 -19.80 24.53 -2.68
N LEU A 694 -20.13 23.85 -1.58
CA LEU A 694 -20.27 22.40 -1.55
C LEU A 694 -21.58 21.95 -2.20
N LEU A 695 -21.47 21.01 -3.14
CA LEU A 695 -22.58 20.30 -3.79
C LEU A 695 -22.52 18.79 -3.50
N PRO A 696 -23.63 18.13 -3.10
CA PRO A 696 -24.93 18.70 -2.76
C PRO A 696 -24.85 19.75 -1.64
N ALA A 697 -25.87 20.62 -1.56
CA ALA A 697 -25.84 21.82 -0.73
C ALA A 697 -25.81 21.52 0.78
N VAL A 698 -25.11 22.37 1.54
CA VAL A 698 -25.05 22.38 3.01
C VAL A 698 -25.91 23.53 3.54
N ASP A 699 -26.59 23.32 4.67
CA ASP A 699 -27.40 24.34 5.34
C ASP A 699 -26.55 25.58 5.70
N ALA A 700 -27.07 26.78 5.48
CA ALA A 700 -26.36 28.03 5.77
C ALA A 700 -26.04 28.21 7.27
N ASN A 701 -26.78 27.53 8.16
CA ASN A 701 -26.61 27.55 9.61
C ASN A 701 -25.71 26.40 10.12
N CYS A 702 -24.99 25.71 9.23
CA CYS A 702 -24.15 24.55 9.58
C CYS A 702 -23.12 24.80 10.69
N ALA A 703 -22.74 26.06 10.92
CA ALA A 703 -21.80 26.52 11.92
C ALA A 703 -22.42 26.63 13.33
N THR A 704 -22.76 25.49 13.94
CA THR A 704 -23.33 25.41 15.29
C THR A 704 -22.68 24.31 16.15
N SER A 705 -22.55 24.58 17.45
CA SER A 705 -22.11 23.62 18.47
C SER A 705 -23.27 23.16 19.37
N ASP A 706 -24.45 23.77 19.24
CA ASP A 706 -25.66 23.35 19.96
C ASP A 706 -26.32 22.15 19.26
N TYR A 707 -26.46 21.04 19.99
CA TYR A 707 -27.02 19.79 19.47
C TYR A 707 -28.48 19.94 18.99
N ALA A 708 -29.31 20.71 19.71
CA ALA A 708 -30.72 20.90 19.34
C ALA A 708 -30.88 21.66 18.00
N THR A 709 -29.99 22.63 17.75
CA THR A 709 -29.88 23.31 16.45
C THR A 709 -29.27 22.40 15.38
N ALA A 710 -28.24 21.62 15.72
CA ALA A 710 -27.55 20.72 14.80
C ALA A 710 -28.48 19.66 14.17
N ILE A 711 -29.36 19.04 14.97
CA ILE A 711 -30.34 18.07 14.45
C ILE A 711 -31.46 18.69 13.61
N GLY A 712 -31.62 20.02 13.66
CA GLY A 712 -32.55 20.79 12.84
C GLY A 712 -32.00 21.22 11.47
N LEU A 713 -30.73 20.95 11.16
CA LEU A 713 -30.11 21.38 9.90
C LEU A 713 -30.71 20.64 8.69
N THR A 714 -30.97 21.41 7.62
CA THR A 714 -31.70 20.96 6.42
C THR A 714 -30.80 20.73 5.20
N SER A 715 -29.52 20.44 5.43
CA SER A 715 -28.53 20.11 4.40
C SER A 715 -29.06 19.04 3.43
N THR A 716 -28.88 19.26 2.12
CA THR A 716 -29.13 18.19 1.14
C THR A 716 -28.15 17.05 1.41
N LYS A 717 -28.60 15.79 1.36
CA LYS A 717 -27.74 14.62 1.59
C LYS A 717 -26.58 14.59 0.60
N GLY A 718 -25.40 14.16 1.05
CA GLY A 718 -24.24 13.97 0.17
C GLY A 718 -24.48 12.82 -0.83
N ASP A 719 -23.78 12.85 -1.96
CA ASP A 719 -23.87 11.81 -2.98
C ASP A 719 -23.46 10.46 -2.38
N ASN A 720 -24.34 9.45 -2.40
CA ASN A 720 -24.04 8.07 -1.99
C ASN A 720 -23.32 7.34 -3.13
N ILE A 721 -22.01 7.21 -3.03
CA ILE A 721 -21.25 6.58 -4.13
C ILE A 721 -21.22 5.06 -4.04
N SER A 722 -21.48 4.47 -2.87
CA SER A 722 -21.31 3.03 -2.61
C SER A 722 -22.58 2.19 -2.56
N SER A 723 -23.76 2.77 -2.33
CA SER A 723 -24.95 1.95 -2.13
C SER A 723 -25.22 1.05 -3.33
N LYS A 724 -25.43 -0.25 -3.05
CA LYS A 724 -25.65 -1.32 -4.02
C LYS A 724 -24.61 -1.37 -5.14
N ALA A 725 -23.34 -1.11 -4.83
CA ALA A 725 -22.25 -0.95 -5.82
C ALA A 725 -22.26 -1.94 -7.02
N PRO A 726 -22.56 -3.25 -6.87
CA PRO A 726 -22.61 -4.19 -8.00
C PRO A 726 -23.70 -3.95 -9.05
N THR A 727 -24.76 -3.22 -8.69
CA THR A 727 -25.91 -2.92 -9.58
C THR A 727 -26.25 -1.43 -9.62
N ALA A 728 -25.40 -0.59 -9.02
CA ALA A 728 -25.65 0.82 -8.83
C ALA A 728 -25.64 1.62 -10.14
N THR A 729 -26.54 2.60 -10.22
CA THR A 729 -26.64 3.59 -11.29
C THR A 729 -26.49 5.00 -10.71
N VAL A 730 -26.69 6.04 -11.53
CA VAL A 730 -26.81 7.43 -11.05
C VAL A 730 -28.02 7.65 -10.13
N ALA A 731 -29.08 6.82 -10.23
CA ALA A 731 -30.26 6.96 -9.37
C ALA A 731 -29.97 6.65 -7.90
N ASN A 732 -28.96 5.81 -7.63
CA ASN A 732 -28.59 5.40 -6.28
C ASN A 732 -27.81 6.47 -5.50
N LEU A 733 -27.38 7.56 -6.15
CA LEU A 733 -26.65 8.66 -5.48
C LEU A 733 -27.46 9.34 -4.37
N THR A 734 -28.80 9.29 -4.45
CA THR A 734 -29.69 9.85 -3.43
C THR A 734 -30.15 8.84 -2.38
N ASP A 735 -29.70 7.59 -2.45
CA ASP A 735 -30.16 6.54 -1.55
C ASP A 735 -29.79 6.86 -0.09
N ASN A 736 -30.73 6.58 0.81
CA ASN A 736 -30.46 6.56 2.25
C ASN A 736 -29.46 5.44 2.53
N THR A 737 -28.56 5.66 3.49
CA THR A 737 -27.58 4.67 3.98
C THR A 737 -28.22 3.43 4.62
N GLU A 738 -29.55 3.47 4.75
CA GLU A 738 -30.43 2.44 5.29
C GLU A 738 -31.20 1.67 4.20
N LEU A 739 -31.14 2.09 2.92
CA LEU A 739 -31.91 1.40 1.87
C LEU A 739 -31.44 -0.05 1.70
N ASN A 740 -30.21 -0.35 2.12
CA ASN A 740 -29.69 -1.70 2.30
C ASN A 740 -28.93 -1.77 3.63
N TYR A 741 -29.64 -1.99 4.73
CA TYR A 741 -29.07 -2.05 6.09
C TYR A 741 -27.93 -3.06 6.31
N THR A 742 -27.65 -3.98 5.36
CA THR A 742 -26.56 -4.97 5.50
C THR A 742 -25.28 -4.60 4.76
N GLU A 743 -25.27 -3.62 3.84
CA GLU A 743 -24.05 -3.29 3.09
C GLU A 743 -23.06 -2.46 3.91
N ASN A 744 -21.76 -2.59 3.60
CA ASN A 744 -20.74 -1.78 4.24
C ASN A 744 -19.64 -1.42 3.24
N ALA A 745 -19.32 -0.12 3.18
CA ALA A 745 -18.27 0.43 2.35
C ALA A 745 -17.22 1.15 3.21
N LEU A 746 -15.94 0.79 3.11
CA LEU A 746 -14.88 1.29 4.01
C LEU A 746 -13.55 1.58 3.32
N ALA A 747 -12.59 2.07 4.10
CA ALA A 747 -11.21 2.37 3.69
C ALA A 747 -11.06 3.28 2.44
N HIS A 748 -12.04 4.14 2.17
CA HIS A 748 -12.08 4.96 0.97
C HIS A 748 -10.81 5.83 0.74
N ARG A 749 -10.45 6.05 -0.52
CA ARG A 749 -9.38 6.94 -1.03
C ARG A 749 -9.81 7.53 -2.37
N GLY A 750 -9.01 8.45 -2.92
CA GLY A 750 -9.25 8.95 -4.28
C GLY A 750 -8.13 9.81 -4.83
N VAL A 751 -8.35 10.35 -6.02
CA VAL A 751 -7.51 11.37 -6.66
C VAL A 751 -8.41 12.38 -7.40
N LEU A 752 -7.98 13.63 -7.45
CA LEU A 752 -8.67 14.75 -8.10
C LEU A 752 -7.71 15.42 -9.09
N ARG A 753 -8.10 15.54 -10.36
CA ARG A 753 -7.31 16.17 -11.44
C ARG A 753 -8.23 16.78 -12.49
N GLY A 754 -8.17 18.10 -12.66
CA GLY A 754 -8.95 18.79 -13.69
C GLY A 754 -10.45 18.59 -13.46
N GLU A 755 -11.13 18.09 -14.49
CA GLU A 755 -12.56 17.78 -14.43
C GLU A 755 -12.89 16.44 -13.72
N ASP A 756 -11.89 15.57 -13.54
CA ASP A 756 -12.08 14.21 -13.06
C ASP A 756 -11.74 14.04 -11.57
N MET A 757 -12.62 13.33 -10.86
CA MET A 757 -12.43 12.89 -9.49
C MET A 757 -12.76 11.41 -9.38
N TRP A 758 -11.80 10.60 -8.95
CA TRP A 758 -11.99 9.18 -8.71
C TRP A 758 -12.00 8.93 -7.21
N ILE A 759 -13.01 8.24 -6.71
CA ILE A 759 -13.08 7.77 -5.33
C ILE A 759 -13.31 6.27 -5.37
N GLY A 760 -12.52 5.52 -4.61
CA GLY A 760 -12.69 4.09 -4.45
C GLY A 760 -12.70 3.69 -2.98
N TYR A 761 -13.28 2.53 -2.71
CA TYR A 761 -13.65 2.04 -1.39
C TYR A 761 -13.75 0.51 -1.41
N ASN A 762 -13.49 -0.13 -0.29
CA ASN A 762 -13.77 -1.55 -0.13
C ASN A 762 -15.26 -1.73 0.16
N TYR A 763 -15.93 -2.68 -0.48
CA TYR A 763 -17.37 -2.93 -0.32
C TYR A 763 -17.65 -4.42 -0.13
N THR A 764 -18.57 -4.71 0.79
CA THR A 764 -19.22 -6.02 0.98
C THR A 764 -20.73 -5.82 0.85
N GLY A 765 -21.44 -6.76 0.23
CA GLY A 765 -22.89 -6.63 0.02
C GLY A 765 -23.70 -6.93 1.28
N ASP A 766 -23.13 -7.73 2.18
CA ASP A 766 -23.75 -8.12 3.44
C ASP A 766 -22.68 -8.34 4.52
N LEU A 767 -22.73 -7.50 5.57
CA LEU A 767 -21.77 -7.51 6.68
C LEU A 767 -21.93 -8.75 7.59
N VAL A 768 -23.14 -9.30 7.70
CA VAL A 768 -23.38 -10.53 8.47
C VAL A 768 -22.81 -11.74 7.72
N LYS A 769 -22.99 -11.79 6.39
CA LYS A 769 -22.34 -12.81 5.55
C LYS A 769 -20.83 -12.69 5.54
N LEU A 770 -20.27 -11.47 5.56
CA LEU A 770 -18.83 -11.26 5.72
C LEU A 770 -18.31 -11.95 6.98
N TRP A 771 -18.93 -11.70 8.14
CA TRP A 771 -18.52 -12.29 9.42
C TRP A 771 -18.65 -13.81 9.47
N ALA A 772 -19.57 -14.38 8.68
CA ALA A 772 -19.74 -15.81 8.49
C ALA A 772 -18.78 -16.42 7.44
N GLY A 773 -17.89 -15.65 6.82
CA GLY A 773 -17.00 -16.10 5.73
C GLY A 773 -17.72 -16.39 4.41
N LEU A 774 -18.95 -15.87 4.24
CA LEU A 774 -19.81 -16.08 3.06
C LEU A 774 -19.83 -14.88 2.10
N ASP A 775 -19.35 -13.72 2.52
CA ASP A 775 -19.05 -12.56 1.66
C ASP A 775 -17.64 -12.03 1.94
N ASN A 776 -17.12 -11.13 1.10
CA ASN A 776 -15.78 -10.54 1.26
C ASN A 776 -15.70 -9.10 0.74
N TYR A 777 -14.80 -8.32 1.33
CA TYR A 777 -14.47 -7.00 0.81
C TYR A 777 -13.72 -7.12 -0.52
N ASN A 778 -14.33 -6.55 -1.57
CA ASN A 778 -13.66 -6.22 -2.83
C ASN A 778 -13.41 -4.72 -2.92
N PHE A 779 -12.43 -4.29 -3.71
CA PHE A 779 -12.15 -2.86 -3.93
C PHE A 779 -12.85 -2.36 -5.19
N TRP A 780 -13.67 -1.33 -5.00
CA TRP A 780 -14.49 -0.68 -6.02
C TRP A 780 -14.01 0.76 -6.25
N ILE A 781 -14.20 1.25 -7.46
CA ILE A 781 -13.91 2.64 -7.84
C ILE A 781 -15.10 3.25 -8.58
N ARG A 782 -15.36 4.54 -8.33
CA ARG A 782 -16.35 5.35 -9.03
C ARG A 782 -15.71 6.68 -9.45
N ARG A 783 -15.94 7.10 -10.69
CA ARG A 783 -15.45 8.38 -11.23
C ARG A 783 -16.60 9.37 -11.30
N PHE A 784 -16.33 10.61 -10.93
CA PHE A 784 -17.10 11.80 -11.29
C PHE A 784 -16.30 12.60 -12.32
N ASN A 785 -16.94 13.04 -13.38
CA ASN A 785 -16.42 14.00 -14.34
C ASN A 785 -17.35 15.22 -14.37
N MET A 786 -16.80 16.44 -14.44
CA MET A 786 -17.64 17.66 -14.42
C MET A 786 -18.64 17.76 -15.56
N THR A 787 -18.28 17.25 -16.74
CA THR A 787 -19.09 17.33 -17.96
C THR A 787 -20.12 16.20 -18.02
N THR A 788 -19.78 14.97 -17.61
CA THR A 788 -20.67 13.79 -17.76
C THR A 788 -21.32 13.30 -16.47
N GLY A 789 -20.92 13.80 -15.30
CA GLY A 789 -21.44 13.38 -14.00
C GLY A 789 -20.76 12.14 -13.42
N TRP A 790 -21.48 11.38 -12.61
CA TRP A 790 -20.99 10.14 -11.99
C TRP A 790 -21.14 8.93 -12.92
N ASP A 791 -20.06 8.19 -13.14
CA ASP A 791 -20.08 6.86 -13.74
C ASP A 791 -20.70 5.83 -12.77
N ASN A 792 -21.02 4.63 -13.27
CA ASN A 792 -21.36 3.48 -12.42
C ASN A 792 -20.09 2.95 -11.70
N PRO A 793 -20.20 2.38 -10.49
CA PRO A 793 -19.08 1.74 -9.81
C PRO A 793 -18.49 0.56 -10.59
N LYS A 794 -17.17 0.37 -10.51
CA LYS A 794 -16.44 -0.76 -11.08
C LYS A 794 -15.72 -1.54 -9.99
N ASN A 795 -15.88 -2.86 -9.96
CA ASN A 795 -15.06 -3.75 -9.13
C ASN A 795 -13.70 -3.95 -9.81
N VAL A 796 -12.63 -3.57 -9.14
CA VAL A 796 -11.26 -3.67 -9.67
C VAL A 796 -10.66 -5.04 -9.36
N THR A 797 -11.00 -5.61 -8.20
CA THR A 797 -10.29 -6.77 -7.64
C THR A 797 -10.94 -8.11 -7.97
N ASN A 798 -12.27 -8.16 -8.07
CA ASN A 798 -13.05 -9.34 -8.47
C ASN A 798 -12.67 -10.66 -7.74
N ILE A 799 -12.21 -10.56 -6.49
CA ILE A 799 -11.83 -11.70 -5.66
C ILE A 799 -13.10 -12.47 -5.28
N THR A 800 -13.23 -13.67 -5.82
CA THR A 800 -14.31 -14.63 -5.57
C THR A 800 -14.09 -15.47 -4.32
N ASN A 801 -12.83 -15.67 -3.91
CA ASN A 801 -12.46 -16.40 -2.69
C ASN A 801 -12.91 -15.64 -1.45
N LYS A 802 -13.91 -16.18 -0.74
CA LYS A 802 -14.47 -15.54 0.46
C LYS A 802 -13.57 -15.63 1.70
N GLY A 803 -12.49 -16.41 1.67
CA GLY A 803 -11.46 -16.41 2.70
C GLY A 803 -10.48 -15.23 2.64
N ILE A 804 -10.64 -14.30 1.69
CA ILE A 804 -9.73 -13.16 1.47
C ILE A 804 -10.51 -11.85 1.36
N ASN A 805 -10.16 -10.90 2.22
CA ASN A 805 -10.59 -9.51 2.13
C ASN A 805 -9.54 -8.65 1.43
N VAL A 806 -9.98 -7.70 0.60
CA VAL A 806 -9.14 -6.56 0.22
C VAL A 806 -9.07 -5.57 1.38
N ARG A 807 -7.88 -5.00 1.59
CA ARG A 807 -7.56 -4.08 2.68
C ARG A 807 -6.80 -2.86 2.15
N GLU A 808 -7.09 -1.70 2.75
CA GLU A 808 -6.36 -0.44 2.53
C GLU A 808 -6.02 -0.07 1.07
N PRO A 809 -7.03 0.08 0.19
CA PRO A 809 -6.78 0.54 -1.18
C PRO A 809 -6.12 1.92 -1.20
N ARG A 810 -5.32 2.14 -2.24
CA ARG A 810 -4.56 3.34 -2.55
C ARG A 810 -4.88 3.74 -3.98
N ILE A 811 -5.21 5.02 -4.18
CA ILE A 811 -5.43 5.61 -5.49
C ILE A 811 -4.46 6.76 -5.61
N PHE A 812 -3.64 6.76 -6.65
CA PHE A 812 -2.62 7.79 -6.86
C PHE A 812 -2.46 8.08 -8.36
N GLY A 813 -2.64 9.34 -8.72
CA GLY A 813 -2.35 9.84 -10.05
C GLY A 813 -0.94 10.39 -10.14
N THR A 814 -0.62 10.97 -11.30
CA THR A 814 0.67 11.58 -11.57
C THR A 814 0.87 12.93 -10.84
N PRO A 815 2.12 13.30 -10.49
CA PRO A 815 2.48 14.66 -10.10
C PRO A 815 2.47 15.62 -11.30
N LYS A 816 2.49 16.93 -11.02
CA LYS A 816 2.55 18.01 -12.03
C LYS A 816 3.84 17.97 -12.84
N SER A 817 3.79 18.50 -14.06
CA SER A 817 4.94 18.64 -14.95
C SER A 817 6.06 19.45 -14.29
N ASN A 818 7.31 19.05 -14.51
CA ASN A 818 8.46 19.84 -14.06
C ASN A 818 8.61 21.09 -14.94
N GLN A 819 8.51 22.28 -14.35
CA GLN A 819 8.58 23.55 -15.08
C GLN A 819 9.95 23.84 -15.75
N THR A 820 11.01 23.11 -15.38
CA THR A 820 12.35 23.23 -16.00
C THR A 820 12.54 22.23 -17.14
N SER A 821 12.15 20.96 -16.95
CA SER A 821 12.41 19.89 -17.94
C SER A 821 11.24 19.60 -18.88
N CYS A 822 10.02 20.04 -18.55
CA CYS A 822 8.84 20.02 -19.41
C CYS A 822 7.97 21.29 -19.17
N PRO A 823 8.47 22.49 -19.54
CA PRO A 823 7.87 23.78 -19.17
C PRO A 823 6.43 23.97 -19.67
N THR A 824 6.12 23.46 -20.86
CA THR A 824 4.77 23.55 -21.47
C THR A 824 3.85 22.42 -21.03
N GLY A 825 4.36 21.41 -20.32
CA GLY A 825 3.65 20.16 -20.03
C GLY A 825 3.46 19.23 -21.24
N ASN A 826 3.91 19.62 -22.44
CA ASN A 826 3.77 18.83 -23.66
C ASN A 826 5.08 18.04 -23.95
N PRO A 827 5.04 16.69 -23.97
CA PRO A 827 6.22 15.87 -24.24
C PRO A 827 6.79 16.00 -25.66
N ALA A 828 6.03 16.53 -26.61
CA ALA A 828 6.45 16.76 -27.99
C ALA A 828 6.92 18.20 -28.28
N ASP A 829 6.95 19.08 -27.28
CA ASP A 829 7.40 20.46 -27.44
C ASP A 829 8.94 20.54 -27.52
N ALA A 830 9.46 21.40 -28.39
CA ALA A 830 10.91 21.57 -28.57
C ALA A 830 11.65 22.12 -27.33
N SER A 831 10.93 22.69 -26.36
CA SER A 831 11.46 23.11 -25.05
C SER A 831 11.50 21.99 -24.00
N THR A 832 10.88 20.85 -24.26
CA THR A 832 10.91 19.69 -23.36
C THR A 832 12.26 18.97 -23.49
N THR A 833 12.99 18.90 -22.37
CA THR A 833 14.28 18.21 -22.27
C THR A 833 14.17 16.83 -21.62
N ASN A 834 13.08 16.55 -20.89
CA ASN A 834 12.78 15.22 -20.39
C ASN A 834 11.25 14.92 -20.47
N PRO A 835 10.79 14.16 -21.49
CA PRO A 835 9.38 13.78 -21.61
C PRO A 835 8.81 13.04 -20.39
N ALA A 836 9.65 12.31 -19.62
CA ALA A 836 9.19 11.60 -18.42
C ALA A 836 8.77 12.54 -17.27
N ASP A 837 9.18 13.81 -17.33
CA ASP A 837 8.77 14.85 -16.39
C ASP A 837 7.54 15.66 -16.87
N CYS A 838 6.91 15.29 -17.99
CA CYS A 838 5.63 15.86 -18.45
C CYS A 838 4.45 15.12 -17.81
N GLN A 839 3.49 15.84 -17.21
CA GLN A 839 2.34 15.21 -16.57
C GLN A 839 1.42 14.53 -17.59
N ASN A 840 1.19 13.22 -17.43
CA ASN A 840 0.03 12.55 -18.03
C ASN A 840 -1.10 12.45 -17.00
N ALA A 841 -2.13 13.30 -17.14
CA ALA A 841 -3.26 13.36 -16.22
C ALA A 841 -4.21 12.14 -16.33
N ASN A 842 -4.16 11.39 -17.43
CA ASN A 842 -5.01 10.22 -17.64
C ASN A 842 -4.51 8.96 -16.91
N VAL A 843 -3.31 9.02 -16.31
CA VAL A 843 -2.73 7.88 -15.58
C VAL A 843 -3.17 7.88 -14.12
N VAL A 844 -3.85 6.80 -13.73
CA VAL A 844 -4.31 6.52 -12.37
C VAL A 844 -3.84 5.13 -11.96
N TYR A 845 -2.99 5.06 -10.95
CA TYR A 845 -2.58 3.79 -10.34
C TYR A 845 -3.49 3.43 -9.17
N LEU A 846 -3.68 2.13 -9.00
CA LEU A 846 -4.40 1.51 -7.91
C LEU A 846 -3.51 0.46 -7.25
N ALA A 847 -3.40 0.50 -5.91
CA ALA A 847 -2.73 -0.55 -5.14
C ALA A 847 -3.56 -0.92 -3.90
N TRP A 848 -3.41 -2.14 -3.38
CA TRP A 848 -4.11 -2.60 -2.18
C TRP A 848 -3.37 -3.76 -1.52
N GLY A 849 -3.60 -3.96 -0.22
CA GLY A 849 -3.24 -5.19 0.47
C GLY A 849 -4.40 -6.19 0.46
N THR A 850 -4.11 -7.44 0.79
CA THR A 850 -5.12 -8.44 1.18
C THR A 850 -4.93 -8.86 2.64
N GLN A 851 -5.96 -9.46 3.22
CA GLN A 851 -5.99 -9.99 4.58
C GLN A 851 -6.84 -11.26 4.61
N THR A 852 -6.56 -12.20 5.51
CA THR A 852 -7.48 -13.33 5.74
C THR A 852 -8.83 -12.80 6.21
N ASN A 853 -9.92 -13.34 5.64
CA ASN A 853 -11.27 -13.01 6.08
C ASN A 853 -11.66 -13.92 7.24
N VAL A 854 -11.59 -13.37 8.45
CA VAL A 854 -12.04 -14.01 9.68
C VAL A 854 -13.17 -13.20 10.30
N SER A 855 -13.91 -13.82 11.22
CA SER A 855 -14.90 -13.13 12.06
C SER A 855 -14.25 -11.97 12.83
N PRO A 856 -14.93 -10.83 13.05
CA PRO A 856 -14.42 -9.77 13.92
C PRO A 856 -14.29 -10.22 15.39
N TYR A 857 -14.85 -11.38 15.74
CA TYR A 857 -14.73 -12.00 17.06
C TYR A 857 -13.60 -13.04 17.13
N ASP A 858 -12.77 -13.17 16.09
CA ASP A 858 -11.59 -14.03 16.12
C ASP A 858 -10.46 -13.34 16.93
N PRO A 859 -10.01 -13.92 18.06
CA PRO A 859 -9.00 -13.29 18.92
C PRO A 859 -7.60 -13.21 18.29
N ALA A 860 -7.33 -13.95 17.19
CA ALA A 860 -6.11 -13.79 16.43
C ALA A 860 -6.19 -12.66 15.39
N GLY A 861 -7.41 -12.23 15.05
CA GLY A 861 -7.68 -11.27 13.99
C GLY A 861 -7.30 -11.76 12.58
N GLY A 862 -7.62 -10.94 11.57
CA GLY A 862 -7.20 -11.22 10.21
C GLY A 862 -5.69 -11.03 10.05
N GLN A 863 -5.01 -12.00 9.47
CA GLN A 863 -3.58 -11.87 9.16
C GLN A 863 -3.40 -11.16 7.82
N ASP A 864 -2.54 -10.15 7.80
CA ASP A 864 -2.15 -9.47 6.57
C ASP A 864 -1.43 -10.43 5.63
N LEU A 865 -1.55 -10.18 4.33
CA LEU A 865 -1.18 -11.12 3.29
C LEU A 865 -0.15 -10.52 2.33
N GLY A 866 -0.57 -10.13 1.12
CA GLY A 866 0.29 -9.56 0.10
C GLY A 866 -0.30 -8.28 -0.48
N GLU A 867 0.55 -7.51 -1.13
CA GLU A 867 0.17 -6.29 -1.82
C GLU A 867 0.11 -6.48 -3.33
N PHE A 868 -0.78 -5.71 -3.98
CA PHE A 868 -1.09 -5.79 -5.40
C PHE A 868 -1.18 -4.39 -6.00
N ILE A 869 -0.93 -4.29 -7.30
CA ILE A 869 -0.96 -3.03 -8.05
C ILE A 869 -1.50 -3.23 -9.47
N THR A 870 -2.21 -2.21 -9.98
CA THR A 870 -2.58 -2.06 -11.39
C THR A 870 -2.56 -0.56 -11.77
N VAL A 871 -2.67 -0.28 -13.07
CA VAL A 871 -2.67 1.05 -13.67
C VAL A 871 -3.80 1.18 -14.69
N SER A 872 -4.40 2.36 -14.76
CA SER A 872 -5.13 2.85 -15.93
C SER A 872 -4.31 3.97 -16.57
N ARG A 873 -4.32 4.06 -17.90
CA ARG A 873 -3.74 5.18 -18.66
C ARG A 873 -4.80 5.96 -19.47
N ASP A 874 -6.07 5.66 -19.21
CA ASP A 874 -7.26 6.13 -19.92
C ASP A 874 -8.33 6.67 -18.96
N SER A 875 -7.90 7.34 -17.88
CA SER A 875 -8.77 7.98 -16.88
C SER A 875 -9.71 7.01 -16.14
N ALA A 876 -9.21 5.82 -15.82
CA ALA A 876 -9.93 4.68 -15.24
C ALA A 876 -11.07 4.13 -16.12
N ALA A 877 -10.99 4.30 -17.45
CA ALA A 877 -11.90 3.60 -18.35
C ALA A 877 -11.61 2.09 -18.35
N SER A 878 -10.33 1.70 -18.48
CA SER A 878 -9.84 0.32 -18.34
C SER A 878 -8.63 0.25 -17.38
N PHE A 879 -8.31 -0.97 -16.91
CA PHE A 879 -7.16 -1.25 -16.05
C PHE A 879 -6.31 -2.37 -16.64
N ALA A 880 -5.00 -2.28 -16.42
CA ALA A 880 -4.05 -3.34 -16.71
C ALA A 880 -4.33 -4.62 -15.89
N PRO A 881 -3.78 -5.77 -16.29
CA PRO A 881 -3.72 -6.95 -15.43
C PRO A 881 -3.13 -6.61 -14.06
N VAL A 882 -3.72 -7.19 -13.01
CA VAL A 882 -3.23 -7.01 -11.63
C VAL A 882 -1.94 -7.78 -11.46
N VAL A 883 -0.92 -7.13 -10.88
CA VAL A 883 0.35 -7.79 -10.52
C VAL A 883 0.60 -7.67 -9.01
N LYS A 884 1.45 -8.55 -8.50
CA LYS A 884 1.92 -8.49 -7.10
C LYS A 884 2.89 -7.32 -6.93
N LEU A 885 2.65 -6.49 -5.91
CA LEU A 885 3.53 -5.40 -5.51
C LEU A 885 4.60 -5.88 -4.52
N SER A 886 4.22 -6.75 -3.58
CA SER A 886 5.14 -7.45 -2.68
C SER A 886 5.50 -8.83 -3.26
N ALA A 887 6.73 -9.29 -3.02
CA ALA A 887 7.11 -10.67 -3.33
C ALA A 887 6.38 -11.68 -2.41
N VAL A 888 6.29 -11.33 -1.13
CA VAL A 888 5.52 -12.01 -0.08
C VAL A 888 4.02 -11.92 -0.35
N GLN A 889 3.29 -12.98 0.01
CA GLN A 889 1.84 -13.14 -0.11
C GLN A 889 1.15 -13.51 1.21
N GLY A 890 1.87 -14.00 2.21
CA GLY A 890 1.31 -14.29 3.54
C GLY A 890 1.00 -15.76 3.79
N VAL A 891 0.65 -16.04 5.06
CA VAL A 891 0.41 -17.41 5.57
C VAL A 891 -0.58 -18.24 4.75
N TYR A 892 -1.53 -17.59 4.08
CA TYR A 892 -2.53 -18.27 3.26
C TYR A 892 -1.92 -19.00 2.05
N TRP A 893 -0.72 -18.60 1.62
CA TRP A 893 0.09 -19.28 0.59
C TRP A 893 1.32 -20.00 1.14
N GLY A 894 1.46 -20.09 2.47
CA GLY A 894 2.56 -20.78 3.16
C GLY A 894 3.77 -19.92 3.52
N ASP A 895 3.72 -18.60 3.29
CA ASP A 895 4.82 -17.71 3.66
C ASP A 895 4.92 -17.51 5.18
N GLN A 896 6.16 -17.34 5.66
CA GLN A 896 6.45 -16.95 7.05
C GLN A 896 6.55 -15.43 7.24
N GLU A 897 6.09 -14.67 6.26
CA GLU A 897 6.13 -13.20 6.22
C GLU A 897 4.78 -12.66 5.73
N SER A 898 4.46 -11.39 6.00
CA SER A 898 3.28 -10.69 5.47
C SER A 898 3.57 -9.24 5.09
N ALA A 899 2.89 -8.70 4.09
CA ALA A 899 3.11 -7.34 3.55
C ALA A 899 1.85 -6.47 3.62
N TYR A 900 1.97 -5.23 4.10
CA TYR A 900 0.84 -4.31 4.33
C TYR A 900 1.20 -2.82 4.35
N GLU A 901 0.18 -1.98 4.16
CA GLU A 901 0.20 -0.50 4.32
C GLU A 901 1.07 0.31 3.35
N SER A 902 1.19 -0.11 2.09
CA SER A 902 1.89 0.62 1.02
C SER A 902 1.60 2.12 0.93
N GLN A 903 2.66 2.88 0.67
CA GLN A 903 2.63 4.27 0.22
C GLN A 903 3.34 4.36 -1.13
N ASN A 904 2.68 4.99 -2.10
CA ASN A 904 3.10 4.95 -3.50
C ASN A 904 3.25 6.37 -4.08
N VAL A 905 4.24 6.58 -4.95
CA VAL A 905 4.44 7.80 -5.75
C VAL A 905 4.86 7.44 -7.18
N THR A 906 4.70 8.37 -8.12
CA THR A 906 4.94 8.16 -9.57
C THR A 906 5.79 9.27 -10.19
N ASN A 907 6.34 9.01 -11.37
CA ASN A 907 6.81 10.05 -12.27
C ASN A 907 5.64 10.83 -12.91
N PRO A 908 5.82 12.08 -13.35
CA PRO A 908 4.78 12.87 -14.02
C PRO A 908 4.12 12.17 -15.21
N ASP A 909 4.88 11.45 -16.05
CA ASP A 909 4.35 10.72 -17.21
C ASP A 909 3.56 9.45 -16.84
N GLY A 910 3.65 9.02 -15.58
CA GLY A 910 3.08 7.78 -15.09
C GLY A 910 3.72 6.50 -15.64
N SER A 911 4.91 6.55 -16.25
CA SER A 911 5.63 5.36 -16.74
C SER A 911 6.35 4.59 -15.64
N ARG A 912 6.62 5.23 -14.50
CA ARG A 912 7.31 4.62 -13.35
C ARG A 912 6.63 4.96 -12.03
N PHE A 913 6.55 3.98 -11.14
CA PHE A 913 6.10 4.12 -9.76
C PHE A 913 7.18 3.66 -8.77
N TYR A 914 7.01 4.07 -7.52
CA TYR A 914 7.84 3.74 -6.37
C TYR A 914 6.93 3.48 -5.17
N SER A 915 7.14 2.38 -4.45
CA SER A 915 6.37 1.99 -3.26
C SER A 915 7.28 1.77 -2.05
N VAL A 916 6.74 2.00 -0.86
CA VAL A 916 7.25 1.50 0.42
C VAL A 916 6.12 0.90 1.26
N TRP A 917 6.36 -0.21 1.96
CA TRP A 917 5.38 -0.89 2.81
C TRP A 917 6.02 -1.49 4.08
N ASN A 918 5.18 -1.93 5.01
CA ASN A 918 5.62 -2.73 6.15
C ASN A 918 5.58 -4.21 5.79
N GLN A 919 6.69 -4.93 5.99
CA GLN A 919 6.75 -6.38 5.86
C GLN A 919 7.10 -7.00 7.22
N LYS A 920 6.24 -7.88 7.73
CA LYS A 920 6.42 -8.51 9.05
C LYS A 920 6.90 -9.96 8.89
N VAL A 921 7.99 -10.30 9.55
CA VAL A 921 8.51 -11.67 9.66
C VAL A 921 7.86 -12.34 10.86
N LEU A 922 7.03 -13.35 10.61
CA LEU A 922 6.12 -13.93 11.61
C LEU A 922 6.84 -14.83 12.62
N THR A 923 8.04 -15.32 12.29
CA THR A 923 8.86 -16.18 13.16
C THR A 923 9.73 -15.41 14.15
N THR A 924 10.06 -14.15 13.87
CA THR A 924 10.94 -13.30 14.69
C THR A 924 10.24 -12.06 15.27
N ASP A 925 9.01 -11.78 14.85
CA ASP A 925 8.27 -10.52 15.10
C ASP A 925 8.95 -9.26 14.52
N GLU A 926 10.01 -9.44 13.71
CA GLU A 926 10.69 -8.35 13.01
C GLU A 926 9.73 -7.66 12.03
N THR A 927 9.75 -6.33 12.01
CA THR A 927 9.08 -5.55 10.96
C THR A 927 10.09 -4.76 10.15
N GLN A 928 10.00 -4.92 8.84
CA GLN A 928 10.86 -4.34 7.82
C GLN A 928 10.13 -3.19 7.11
N VAL A 929 10.90 -2.21 6.65
CA VAL A 929 10.46 -1.19 5.70
C VAL A 929 10.96 -1.61 4.34
N GLU A 930 10.09 -2.17 3.53
CA GLU A 930 10.43 -2.57 2.16
C GLU A 930 10.30 -1.38 1.19
N PHE A 931 11.06 -1.44 0.10
CA PHE A 931 10.95 -0.53 -1.04
C PHE A 931 10.99 -1.31 -2.35
N VAL A 932 10.20 -0.86 -3.33
CA VAL A 932 10.34 -1.30 -4.71
C VAL A 932 10.05 -0.16 -5.67
N SER A 933 10.59 -0.26 -6.88
CA SER A 933 10.11 0.53 -8.02
C SER A 933 9.59 -0.39 -9.12
N GLY A 934 8.77 0.15 -10.00
CA GLY A 934 8.24 -0.59 -11.13
C GLY A 934 7.84 0.32 -12.27
N ASN A 935 7.70 -0.24 -13.46
CA ASN A 935 7.47 0.50 -14.69
C ASN A 935 6.23 -0.03 -15.41
N VAL A 936 5.64 0.84 -16.23
CA VAL A 936 4.60 0.50 -17.18
C VAL A 936 5.13 0.85 -18.55
N LEU A 937 5.24 -0.14 -19.43
CA LEU A 937 5.80 0.08 -20.75
C LEU A 937 4.87 0.98 -21.58
N ALA A 938 5.48 1.81 -22.42
CA ALA A 938 4.72 2.58 -23.40
C ALA A 938 4.03 1.62 -24.41
N PRO A 939 2.84 1.97 -24.92
CA PRO A 939 2.16 1.21 -25.98
C PRO A 939 2.98 1.11 -27.27
#